data_AF-A0A2A3YPK2-F1
#
_entry.id   AF-A0A2A3YPK2-F1
#
_cell.length_a   1.000
_cell.length_b   1.000
_cell.length_c   1.000
_cell.angle_alpha   90.00
_cell.angle_beta   90.00
_cell.angle_gamma   90.00
#
_symmetry.space_group_name_H-M   'P 1'
#
loop_
_entity.id
_entity.type
_entity.pdbx_description
1 polymer ?
#
loop_
_entity_poly.entity_id
_entity_poly.type
_entity_poly.pdbx_seq_one_letter_code
_entity_poly.pdbx_strand_id
1 'polypeptide(L)'
;MTKFTPCSLLQIGYPAHCTVRAVADYPGRDWPLTVVMRTPLRSQTPQRHVYMCTISLCSSPAIAASTARLAFSTILATSVHLMIGLAALLMSAARFPSTMLDIIILAASAGAGGVSESRPDLAFGPDRAPLPFVTPSATRRWQRSRQSRQRLNPRSRKLPRTHSLHPPRSVPRMEMFCKPYLRTRMSMNSPAGATHDATQSQRAVWFAQDLYPEGTAFRVAHILRLPQSIDVARFSSAVASAYHETETLRTIFSMNEQGRLVQNVQVCDLPTTIVTFPRPSTEVRARALEECRTPRPLRPDTCNASTLQALTDGTWAWTFITHHAYIDAYGLSLFTRRISEHYNAEEDAPAPWFGGLAALAEAEKREFEANESESKGFWAQKFPQEEVATPSNISRETNFTIDFSLIRKAIGADLSRSIRDFSKRSKISWSDAVISLWSLFCSANEGQEYAAVRIPLSTRRDRNSLSTPSMTMRVLPLFIPLSPHSTIDDYVASVRREVSQIKKHSAVSEEALARMWPYGEDHYRTLPQINIKFFDEPPRFDNSNAELEVLNNGPVGRLDLDVQSDDDNRFVFTVSSHNGYSLDVNDVADRFVKFCAQTCEAPTATRLAEIFAAPTPIHDLPAPERPIIDNSIIASFREVLSERPDAIAIVDHLGHDLTYSELNHRAIRVSEILAAHGIQRGDHVGVLMYRSTDQVAVFFGIMYKGYPFKSRSPGPPRLAMAASPARLPDSPAVGAGPLLPAAASP
;
A
#
# COMPACT_ATOMS: atom_id res chain seq x y z
N MET A 1 39.43 41.38 -13.22
CA MET A 1 39.72 42.17 -12.00
C MET A 1 38.40 42.55 -11.38
N THR A 2 38.03 41.93 -10.25
CA THR A 2 36.87 42.32 -9.44
C THR A 2 37.18 41.93 -8.00
N LYS A 3 37.09 42.91 -7.09
CA LYS A 3 37.55 42.85 -5.70
C LYS A 3 36.59 42.01 -4.84
N PHE A 4 37.13 41.19 -3.95
CA PHE A 4 36.38 40.58 -2.83
C PHE A 4 36.50 41.47 -1.60
N THR A 5 35.38 41.79 -0.96
CA THR A 5 35.31 42.43 0.36
C THR A 5 34.83 41.40 1.38
N PRO A 6 35.52 41.20 2.52
CA PRO A 6 35.07 40.24 3.53
C PRO A 6 34.02 40.88 4.45
N CYS A 7 32.87 40.24 4.62
CA CYS A 7 31.93 40.55 5.70
C CYS A 7 31.95 39.44 6.76
N SER A 8 32.48 39.81 7.92
CA SER A 8 32.10 39.44 9.30
C SER A 8 31.54 38.03 9.57
N LEU A 9 32.38 37.15 10.13
CA LEU A 9 31.98 35.93 10.83
C LEU A 9 31.40 36.28 12.21
N LEU A 10 30.11 36.03 12.41
CA LEU A 10 29.47 35.99 13.72
C LEU A 10 29.53 34.54 14.25
N GLN A 11 30.25 34.34 15.36
CA GLN A 11 30.31 33.08 16.10
C GLN A 11 28.96 32.78 16.74
N ILE A 12 28.35 31.63 16.39
CA ILE A 12 27.37 30.94 17.25
C ILE A 12 27.73 29.44 17.22
N GLY A 13 27.86 28.85 18.40
CA GLY A 13 28.22 27.44 18.61
C GLY A 13 27.04 26.47 18.43
N TYR A 14 27.40 25.21 18.15
CA TYR A 14 26.61 23.99 17.89
C TYR A 14 26.15 23.73 16.44
N PRO A 15 26.11 22.46 15.98
CA PRO A 15 26.36 22.10 14.59
C PRO A 15 25.08 22.20 13.76
N ALA A 16 24.91 23.31 13.06
CA ALA A 16 23.83 23.50 12.10
C ALA A 16 24.40 23.82 10.71
N HIS A 17 23.72 23.30 9.69
CA HIS A 17 23.99 23.43 8.26
C HIS A 17 24.49 24.82 7.85
N CYS A 18 25.63 24.87 7.15
CA CYS A 18 26.15 26.10 6.56
C CYS A 18 25.61 26.24 5.13
N THR A 19 24.78 27.25 4.87
CA THR A 19 24.29 27.55 3.51
C THR A 19 25.08 28.75 2.98
N VAL A 20 25.83 28.57 1.89
CA VAL A 20 26.58 29.66 1.25
C VAL A 20 25.83 30.06 -0.03
N ARG A 21 25.39 31.32 -0.08
CA ARG A 21 24.75 31.91 -1.27
C ARG A 21 25.82 32.70 -2.04
N ALA A 22 26.13 32.27 -3.27
CA ALA A 22 26.98 33.04 -4.18
C ALA A 22 26.10 33.61 -5.29
N VAL A 23 26.11 34.94 -5.46
CA VAL A 23 25.47 35.62 -6.58
C VAL A 23 26.57 35.98 -7.58
N ALA A 24 26.48 35.47 -8.80
CA ALA A 24 27.37 35.85 -9.89
C ALA A 24 26.63 36.86 -10.78
N ASP A 25 27.09 38.11 -10.80
CA ASP A 25 26.58 39.13 -11.72
C ASP A 25 26.98 38.79 -13.15
N TYR A 26 25.99 38.40 -13.96
CA TYR A 26 26.08 38.40 -15.42
C TYR A 26 25.10 39.45 -15.94
N PRO A 27 25.47 40.30 -16.91
CA PRO A 27 24.58 41.37 -17.35
C PRO A 27 23.35 40.77 -18.03
N GLY A 28 22.18 40.94 -17.41
CA GLY A 28 20.89 40.82 -18.09
C GLY A 28 19.92 39.74 -17.62
N ARG A 29 20.24 38.84 -16.68
CA ARG A 29 19.24 37.96 -16.02
C ARG A 29 19.68 37.50 -14.63
N ASP A 30 18.90 37.83 -13.60
CA ASP A 30 19.06 37.30 -12.24
C ASP A 30 18.58 35.84 -12.15
N TRP A 31 19.46 34.92 -11.75
CA TRP A 31 19.08 33.55 -11.39
C TRP A 31 19.73 33.18 -10.06
N PRO A 32 18.97 32.85 -9.00
CA PRO A 32 19.55 32.48 -7.71
C PRO A 32 20.15 31.08 -7.77
N LEU A 33 21.48 30.97 -7.62
CA LEU A 33 22.16 29.70 -7.40
C LEU A 33 22.15 29.36 -5.90
N THR A 34 21.65 28.19 -5.52
CA THR A 34 21.70 27.70 -4.13
C THR A 34 22.62 26.50 -4.05
N VAL A 35 23.70 26.61 -3.27
CA VAL A 35 24.64 25.51 -3.02
C VAL A 35 24.47 25.04 -1.57
N VAL A 36 24.06 23.78 -1.39
CA VAL A 36 23.86 23.17 -0.06
C VAL A 36 24.99 22.18 0.17
N MET A 37 25.87 22.45 1.15
CA MET A 37 26.88 21.49 1.59
C MET A 37 26.35 20.72 2.82
N ARG A 38 26.26 19.40 2.73
CA ARG A 38 25.92 18.53 3.88
C ARG A 38 27.17 17.83 4.40
N THR A 39 27.45 17.99 5.69
CA THR A 39 28.47 17.20 6.40
C THR A 39 27.88 15.85 6.81
N PRO A 40 28.59 14.72 6.64
CA PRO A 40 28.13 13.44 7.18
C PRO A 40 28.19 13.42 8.71
N LEU A 41 27.17 12.84 9.35
CA LEU A 41 27.16 12.51 10.77
C LEU A 41 28.29 11.51 11.10
N ARG A 42 28.99 11.75 12.21
CA ARG A 42 30.16 11.02 12.71
C ARG A 42 30.05 9.49 12.57
N SER A 43 30.93 8.88 11.77
CA SER A 43 31.30 7.47 11.94
C SER A 43 32.38 7.37 13.02
N GLN A 44 32.16 6.55 14.05
CA GLN A 44 33.22 6.17 14.99
C GLN A 44 34.14 5.14 14.30
N THR A 45 35.06 5.60 13.48
CA THR A 45 36.31 4.90 13.12
C THR A 45 37.18 5.86 12.28
N PRO A 46 38.50 5.94 12.54
CA PRO A 46 39.36 6.85 11.81
C PRO A 46 39.79 6.19 10.49
N GLN A 47 39.25 6.64 9.37
CA GLN A 47 39.97 6.92 8.12
C GLN A 47 38.99 7.10 6.93
N ARG A 48 39.23 8.18 6.16
CA ARG A 48 38.58 8.63 4.90
C ARG A 48 37.22 9.34 5.04
N HIS A 49 37.28 10.67 5.04
CA HIS A 49 36.11 11.52 4.78
C HIS A 49 35.85 11.58 3.26
N VAL A 50 34.71 11.08 2.81
CA VAL A 50 34.19 11.33 1.45
C VAL A 50 33.22 12.50 1.56
N TYR A 51 33.52 13.60 0.87
CA TYR A 51 32.59 14.73 0.74
C TYR A 51 31.75 14.54 -0.51
N MET A 52 30.43 14.51 -0.36
CA MET A 52 29.50 14.46 -1.49
C MET A 52 28.94 15.87 -1.70
N CYS A 53 29.20 16.46 -2.87
CA CYS A 53 28.71 17.80 -3.23
C CYS A 53 27.61 17.63 -4.29
N THR A 54 26.39 18.08 -4.01
CA THR A 54 25.26 17.98 -4.94
C THR A 54 24.95 19.38 -5.49
N ILE A 55 25.13 19.58 -6.79
CA ILE A 55 24.75 20.83 -7.48
C ILE A 55 23.48 20.53 -8.28
N SER A 56 22.36 21.16 -7.91
CA SER A 56 21.13 21.12 -8.72
C SER A 56 21.09 22.34 -9.64
N LEU A 57 21.13 22.11 -10.95
CA LEU A 57 20.95 23.14 -11.99
C LEU A 57 19.56 22.97 -12.62
N CYS A 58 18.71 23.99 -12.55
CA CYS A 58 17.46 24.03 -13.30
C CYS A 58 17.70 24.51 -14.74
N SER A 59 17.37 23.63 -15.70
CA SER A 59 16.99 23.89 -17.09
C SER A 59 17.92 24.69 -18.02
N SER A 60 18.81 23.98 -18.73
CA SER A 60 19.14 24.08 -20.18
C SER A 60 20.53 23.45 -20.45
N PRO A 61 20.70 22.50 -21.40
CA PRO A 61 21.95 21.75 -21.60
C PRO A 61 23.16 22.62 -21.94
N ALA A 62 22.95 23.76 -22.62
CA ALA A 62 24.03 24.64 -23.06
C ALA A 62 24.66 25.47 -21.93
N ILE A 63 23.94 25.67 -20.81
CA ILE A 63 24.44 26.43 -19.65
C ILE A 63 25.21 25.50 -18.69
N ALA A 64 24.83 24.22 -18.61
CA ALA A 64 25.44 23.21 -17.74
C ALA A 64 26.92 22.95 -18.07
N ALA A 65 27.30 22.94 -19.35
CA ALA A 65 28.69 22.74 -19.76
C ALA A 65 29.61 23.92 -19.36
N SER A 66 29.10 25.14 -19.42
CA SER A 66 29.84 26.36 -19.07
C SER A 66 29.97 26.54 -17.55
N THR A 67 28.93 26.21 -16.78
CA THR A 67 28.96 26.25 -15.29
C THR A 67 29.77 25.11 -14.70
N ALA A 68 29.75 23.90 -15.30
CA ALA A 68 30.59 22.79 -14.86
C ALA A 68 32.08 23.12 -15.00
N ARG A 69 32.50 23.80 -16.08
CA ARG A 69 33.90 24.25 -16.27
C ARG A 69 34.32 25.29 -15.22
N LEU A 70 33.42 26.21 -14.86
CA LEU A 70 33.69 27.25 -13.84
C LEU A 70 33.74 26.65 -12.41
N ALA A 71 32.88 25.67 -12.12
CA ALA A 71 32.90 24.93 -10.86
C ALA A 71 34.19 24.09 -10.74
N PHE A 72 34.62 23.45 -11.84
CA PHE A 72 35.87 22.67 -11.86
C PHE A 72 37.10 23.54 -11.63
N SER A 73 37.18 24.75 -12.21
CA SER A 73 38.31 25.67 -11.99
C SER A 73 38.36 26.22 -10.57
N THR A 74 37.20 26.40 -9.93
CA THR A 74 37.09 26.93 -8.56
C THR A 74 37.50 25.87 -7.51
N ILE A 75 37.19 24.59 -7.78
CA ILE A 75 37.62 23.44 -6.95
C ILE A 75 39.14 23.19 -7.10
N LEU A 76 39.70 23.42 -8.29
CA LEU A 76 41.15 23.30 -8.53
C LEU A 76 41.97 24.37 -7.79
N ALA A 77 41.39 25.56 -7.58
CA ALA A 77 42.08 26.68 -6.92
C ALA A 77 42.11 26.60 -5.38
N THR A 78 41.28 25.75 -4.76
CA THR A 78 41.13 25.69 -3.28
C THR A 78 41.82 24.51 -2.60
N SER A 79 42.50 23.62 -3.34
CA SER A 79 43.04 22.36 -2.80
C SER A 79 44.55 22.16 -2.99
N VAL A 80 45.35 23.21 -2.80
CA VAL A 80 46.82 23.16 -3.01
C VAL A 80 47.58 22.35 -1.94
N HIS A 81 46.96 21.98 -0.81
CA HIS A 81 47.66 21.29 0.29
C HIS A 81 47.55 19.75 0.33
N LEU A 82 46.89 19.10 -0.64
CA LEU A 82 46.75 17.62 -0.65
C LEU A 82 47.62 16.88 -1.67
N MET A 83 48.43 17.58 -2.47
CA MET A 83 49.15 16.98 -3.61
C MET A 83 50.61 16.60 -3.35
N ILE A 84 51.20 16.97 -2.22
CA ILE A 84 52.63 16.66 -1.95
C ILE A 84 52.82 15.28 -1.29
N GLY A 85 51.78 14.71 -0.65
CA GLY A 85 51.84 13.37 -0.05
C GLY A 85 51.47 12.21 -1.00
N LEU A 86 50.69 12.46 -2.05
CA LEU A 86 50.17 11.39 -2.94
C LEU A 86 51.12 11.09 -4.11
N ALA A 87 51.93 12.06 -4.53
CA ALA A 87 52.94 11.88 -5.58
C ALA A 87 54.12 10.98 -5.12
N ALA A 88 54.43 10.96 -3.81
CA ALA A 88 55.47 10.09 -3.26
C ALA A 88 55.01 8.62 -3.09
N LEU A 89 53.71 8.37 -2.97
CA LEU A 89 53.17 7.01 -2.89
C LEU A 89 52.92 6.37 -4.27
N LEU A 90 52.56 7.17 -5.27
CA LEU A 90 52.26 6.67 -6.62
C LEU A 90 53.52 6.43 -7.49
N MET A 91 54.67 7.00 -7.12
CA MET A 91 55.94 6.77 -7.82
C MET A 91 56.68 5.49 -7.37
N SER A 92 56.15 4.74 -6.39
CA SER A 92 56.71 3.44 -5.97
C SER A 92 55.96 2.22 -6.50
N ALA A 93 54.84 2.41 -7.23
CA ALA A 93 54.01 1.30 -7.73
C ALA A 93 54.15 1.05 -9.25
N ALA A 94 55.07 1.74 -9.92
CA ALA A 94 55.33 1.57 -11.35
C ALA A 94 56.53 0.64 -11.62
N ARG A 95 56.54 -0.57 -11.07
CA ARG A 95 57.40 -1.68 -11.52
C ARG A 95 56.71 -3.01 -11.26
N PHE A 96 56.17 -3.62 -12.32
CA PHE A 96 56.02 -5.07 -12.63
C PHE A 96 54.74 -5.34 -13.45
N PRO A 97 54.79 -6.27 -14.42
CA PRO A 97 53.76 -6.44 -15.46
C PRO A 97 52.62 -7.38 -15.05
N SER A 98 51.44 -7.10 -15.62
CA SER A 98 50.30 -7.98 -16.00
C SER A 98 50.20 -9.42 -15.45
N THR A 99 48.97 -9.72 -14.95
CA THR A 99 48.27 -10.99 -14.58
C THR A 99 48.04 -11.12 -13.05
N MET A 100 46.87 -11.48 -12.52
CA MET A 100 45.93 -12.55 -12.88
C MET A 100 44.46 -12.25 -12.53
N LEU A 101 43.57 -12.85 -13.32
CA LEU A 101 42.19 -13.16 -13.01
C LEU A 101 42.18 -14.48 -12.21
N ASP A 102 41.52 -14.54 -11.06
CA ASP A 102 41.29 -15.81 -10.36
C ASP A 102 40.18 -16.59 -11.08
N ILE A 103 40.57 -17.67 -11.76
CA ILE A 103 39.67 -18.71 -12.28
C ILE A 103 39.82 -19.91 -11.34
N ILE A 104 38.76 -20.21 -10.58
CA ILE A 104 38.71 -21.44 -9.77
C ILE A 104 38.29 -22.60 -10.69
N ILE A 105 39.25 -23.45 -11.02
CA ILE A 105 39.09 -24.72 -11.74
C ILE A 105 39.03 -25.83 -10.69
N LEU A 106 37.90 -26.54 -10.61
CA LEU A 106 37.82 -27.80 -9.85
C LEU A 106 38.02 -28.96 -10.82
N ALA A 107 39.15 -29.64 -10.69
CA ALA A 107 39.47 -30.87 -11.41
C ALA A 107 39.61 -32.03 -10.41
N ALA A 108 38.99 -33.17 -10.71
CA ALA A 108 39.31 -34.46 -10.13
C ALA A 108 39.56 -35.45 -11.27
N SER A 109 40.71 -36.12 -11.23
CA SER A 109 41.18 -37.07 -12.26
C SER A 109 41.26 -38.48 -11.71
N ALA A 110 40.94 -39.45 -12.57
CA ALA A 110 41.45 -40.83 -12.70
C ALA A 110 40.42 -41.57 -13.58
N GLY A 111 40.74 -42.37 -14.58
CA GLY A 111 41.96 -42.91 -15.16
C GLY A 111 41.49 -43.91 -16.22
N ALA A 112 42.25 -44.06 -17.30
CA ALA A 112 41.89 -44.95 -18.42
C ALA A 112 41.93 -46.44 -18.03
N GLY A 113 41.01 -47.23 -18.57
CA GLY A 113 41.11 -48.70 -18.54
C GLY A 113 39.94 -49.42 -19.22
N GLY A 114 40.21 -50.06 -20.37
CA GLY A 114 39.73 -51.42 -20.68
C GLY A 114 38.34 -51.61 -21.31
N VAL A 115 38.33 -51.86 -22.62
CA VAL A 115 37.68 -52.98 -23.35
C VAL A 115 36.47 -53.69 -22.70
N SER A 116 35.32 -53.75 -23.40
CA SER A 116 34.69 -55.01 -23.86
C SER A 116 33.32 -54.79 -24.55
N GLU A 117 33.03 -55.69 -25.46
CA GLU A 117 31.94 -55.83 -26.42
C GLU A 117 30.52 -55.96 -25.79
N SER A 118 29.50 -55.49 -26.52
CA SER A 118 28.40 -56.32 -27.07
C SER A 118 27.12 -55.51 -27.34
N ARG A 119 26.71 -55.49 -28.61
CA ARG A 119 25.29 -55.48 -29.08
C ARG A 119 24.72 -56.91 -28.92
N PRO A 120 23.40 -57.22 -28.93
CA PRO A 120 22.40 -56.68 -29.88
C PRO A 120 20.93 -56.54 -29.33
N ASP A 121 20.08 -55.65 -29.84
CA ASP A 121 19.03 -55.81 -30.88
C ASP A 121 17.57 -55.84 -30.34
N LEU A 122 16.64 -55.47 -31.24
CA LEU A 122 15.17 -55.62 -31.27
C LEU A 122 14.36 -54.48 -30.59
N ALA A 123 13.73 -53.52 -31.26
CA ALA A 123 12.94 -53.41 -32.51
C ALA A 123 11.43 -53.77 -32.39
N PHE A 124 10.61 -52.78 -32.78
CA PHE A 124 9.20 -52.76 -33.25
C PHE A 124 8.00 -52.78 -32.25
N GLY A 125 7.15 -51.74 -32.36
CA GLY A 125 5.75 -51.65 -31.83
C GLY A 125 4.72 -52.22 -32.84
N PRO A 126 3.53 -51.63 -33.08
CA PRO A 126 2.49 -51.05 -32.21
C PRO A 126 1.11 -51.79 -32.36
N ASP A 127 0.01 -51.15 -31.93
CA ASP A 127 -1.41 -51.26 -32.39
C ASP A 127 -2.54 -51.94 -31.55
N ARG A 128 -3.69 -51.21 -31.53
CA ARG A 128 -5.14 -51.58 -31.42
C ARG A 128 -5.96 -51.33 -30.13
N ALA A 129 -7.06 -50.60 -30.33
CA ALA A 129 -8.28 -50.40 -29.49
C ALA A 129 -9.40 -51.43 -29.87
N PRO A 130 -10.73 -51.31 -29.55
CA PRO A 130 -11.52 -50.64 -28.48
C PRO A 130 -12.71 -51.48 -27.83
N LEU A 131 -13.36 -50.92 -26.77
CA LEU A 131 -14.78 -51.06 -26.24
C LEU A 131 -15.33 -52.44 -25.72
N PRO A 132 -16.52 -52.57 -25.02
CA PRO A 132 -17.62 -51.64 -24.66
C PRO A 132 -18.25 -51.74 -23.20
N PHE A 133 -19.33 -50.95 -23.00
CA PHE A 133 -20.37 -50.83 -21.93
C PHE A 133 -20.96 -52.12 -21.31
N VAL A 134 -21.55 -52.01 -20.09
CA VAL A 134 -22.92 -52.49 -19.66
C VAL A 134 -23.26 -52.07 -18.20
N THR A 135 -24.50 -51.63 -17.96
CA THR A 135 -25.19 -51.39 -16.66
C THR A 135 -25.86 -52.67 -16.11
N PRO A 136 -26.28 -52.75 -14.83
CA PRO A 136 -27.73 -52.77 -14.59
C PRO A 136 -28.22 -52.21 -13.23
N SER A 137 -29.55 -52.20 -13.13
CA SER A 137 -30.49 -51.56 -12.21
C SER A 137 -30.98 -52.40 -11.01
N ALA A 138 -31.36 -51.70 -9.93
CA ALA A 138 -32.60 -51.80 -9.12
C ALA A 138 -32.88 -52.90 -8.06
N THR A 139 -33.57 -52.42 -7.00
CA THR A 139 -34.53 -53.05 -6.06
C THR A 139 -34.03 -53.73 -4.76
N ARG A 140 -34.45 -53.25 -3.57
CA ARG A 140 -35.64 -53.71 -2.78
C ARG A 140 -35.68 -53.10 -1.36
N ARG A 141 -36.90 -52.75 -0.92
CA ARG A 141 -37.34 -52.46 0.46
C ARG A 141 -37.40 -53.73 1.31
N TRP A 142 -37.24 -53.59 2.64
CA TRP A 142 -38.01 -54.36 3.65
C TRP A 142 -38.18 -53.55 4.96
N GLN A 143 -39.44 -53.40 5.38
CA GLN A 143 -39.87 -52.96 6.72
C GLN A 143 -40.02 -54.18 7.63
N ARG A 144 -39.86 -54.03 8.96
CA ARG A 144 -40.66 -54.78 9.95
C ARG A 144 -40.74 -54.06 11.30
N SER A 145 -41.93 -54.17 11.88
CA SER A 145 -42.51 -53.54 13.08
C SER A 145 -42.55 -54.46 14.30
N ARG A 146 -42.71 -53.90 15.52
CA ARG A 146 -43.47 -54.42 16.71
C ARG A 146 -43.35 -53.37 17.86
N GLN A 147 -44.40 -52.62 18.28
CA GLN A 147 -45.44 -52.88 19.30
C GLN A 147 -44.92 -53.61 20.58
N SER A 148 -45.25 -53.29 21.84
CA SER A 148 -46.13 -52.32 22.53
C SER A 148 -45.99 -52.55 24.06
N ARG A 149 -46.27 -51.57 24.95
CA ARG A 149 -46.98 -51.79 26.24
C ARG A 149 -47.35 -50.46 26.92
N GLN A 150 -48.64 -50.29 27.19
CA GLN A 150 -49.30 -49.22 27.94
C GLN A 150 -49.32 -49.53 29.45
N ARG A 151 -49.38 -48.50 30.32
CA ARG A 151 -50.19 -48.49 31.55
C ARG A 151 -50.71 -47.08 31.89
N LEU A 152 -52.04 -46.97 31.84
CA LEU A 152 -53.03 -46.36 32.75
C LEU A 152 -52.81 -44.95 33.37
N ASN A 153 -53.83 -44.12 33.14
CA ASN A 153 -54.14 -42.77 33.67
C ASN A 153 -55.06 -42.90 34.93
N PRO A 154 -55.27 -41.86 35.80
CA PRO A 154 -56.31 -40.86 35.46
C PRO A 154 -56.23 -39.42 36.08
N ARG A 155 -56.79 -38.47 35.30
CA ARG A 155 -57.65 -37.28 35.62
C ARG A 155 -57.05 -36.12 36.45
N SER A 156 -57.00 -34.89 35.92
CA SER A 156 -58.15 -33.96 35.86
C SER A 156 -58.13 -32.88 34.74
N ARG A 157 -59.30 -32.70 34.08
CA ARG A 157 -59.95 -31.53 33.39
C ARG A 157 -59.21 -30.15 33.46
N LYS A 158 -59.12 -29.25 32.45
CA LYS A 158 -59.91 -28.87 31.24
C LYS A 158 -59.10 -27.90 30.32
N LEU A 159 -59.20 -28.10 28.98
CA LEU A 159 -59.11 -27.27 27.74
C LEU A 159 -58.86 -25.71 27.76
N PRO A 160 -58.56 -25.04 26.62
CA PRO A 160 -57.38 -25.14 25.72
C PRO A 160 -56.74 -23.75 25.40
N ARG A 161 -55.45 -23.67 25.03
CA ARG A 161 -54.90 -22.49 24.30
C ARG A 161 -53.95 -22.91 23.19
N THR A 162 -54.05 -22.16 22.10
CA THR A 162 -53.59 -22.34 20.73
C THR A 162 -52.08 -22.50 20.56
N HIS A 163 -51.69 -23.37 19.63
CA HIS A 163 -50.33 -23.54 19.12
C HIS A 163 -49.87 -22.29 18.35
N SER A 164 -48.67 -21.79 18.67
CA SER A 164 -47.79 -21.14 17.71
C SER A 164 -46.39 -21.75 17.85
N LEU A 165 -45.91 -22.32 16.75
CA LEU A 165 -44.66 -23.05 16.60
C LEU A 165 -43.44 -22.14 16.86
N HIS A 166 -42.52 -22.58 17.71
CA HIS A 166 -41.16 -22.03 17.78
C HIS A 166 -40.33 -22.52 16.59
N PRO A 167 -39.53 -21.65 15.92
CA PRO A 167 -38.48 -22.09 15.02
C PRO A 167 -37.22 -22.51 15.81
N PRO A 168 -36.34 -23.34 15.20
CA PRO A 168 -35.30 -24.07 15.92
C PRO A 168 -34.06 -23.21 16.23
N ARG A 169 -33.35 -23.65 17.28
CA ARG A 169 -32.15 -23.06 17.89
C ARG A 169 -31.07 -22.64 16.88
N SER A 170 -30.72 -21.36 16.92
CA SER A 170 -29.55 -20.76 16.27
C SER A 170 -28.24 -21.03 17.02
N VAL A 171 -27.19 -21.20 16.24
CA VAL A 171 -25.74 -21.34 16.55
C VAL A 171 -25.24 -20.19 17.47
N PRO A 172 -24.20 -20.38 18.31
CA PRO A 172 -23.85 -19.44 19.37
C PRO A 172 -23.44 -18.08 18.80
N ARG A 173 -24.19 -17.04 19.19
CA ARG A 173 -23.84 -15.63 19.01
C ARG A 173 -22.52 -15.39 19.72
N MET A 174 -21.55 -14.78 19.03
CA MET A 174 -20.38 -14.21 19.67
C MET A 174 -20.87 -12.99 20.47
N GLU A 175 -21.21 -13.21 21.74
CA GLU A 175 -21.59 -12.18 22.71
C GLU A 175 -20.37 -11.32 23.06
N MET A 176 -19.99 -10.43 22.16
CA MET A 176 -19.32 -9.19 22.50
C MET A 176 -20.19 -8.12 21.88
N PHE A 177 -21.01 -7.46 22.68
CA PHE A 177 -21.40 -6.05 22.59
C PHE A 177 -22.49 -5.78 23.64
N CYS A 178 -22.30 -4.67 24.35
CA CYS A 178 -22.93 -4.31 25.61
C CYS A 178 -24.47 -4.37 25.60
N LYS A 179 -25.05 -5.30 26.37
CA LYS A 179 -26.37 -5.10 27.00
C LYS A 179 -26.26 -4.09 28.15
N PRO A 180 -27.34 -3.37 28.51
CA PRO A 180 -27.28 -2.17 29.35
C PRO A 180 -27.00 -2.52 30.82
N TYR A 181 -25.72 -2.64 31.17
CA TYR A 181 -25.22 -2.60 32.55
C TYR A 181 -24.45 -1.30 32.76
N LEU A 182 -25.13 -0.17 32.59
CA LEU A 182 -24.70 1.14 33.07
C LEU A 182 -25.56 1.48 34.31
N ARG A 183 -25.38 0.72 35.39
CA ARG A 183 -25.82 1.18 36.72
C ARG A 183 -24.68 1.98 37.34
N THR A 184 -24.89 3.29 37.37
CA THR A 184 -24.38 4.29 38.32
C THR A 184 -22.92 4.13 38.75
N ARG A 185 -21.99 4.95 38.21
CA ARG A 185 -20.75 5.37 38.92
C ARG A 185 -19.92 6.42 38.17
N MET A 186 -19.12 7.11 38.98
CA MET A 186 -18.44 8.40 38.79
C MET A 186 -17.70 8.58 37.45
N SER A 187 -17.96 9.71 36.80
CA SER A 187 -17.16 10.25 35.70
C SER A 187 -15.72 10.40 36.17
N MET A 188 -14.77 9.78 35.46
CA MET A 188 -13.33 9.94 35.66
C MET A 188 -12.78 11.08 34.80
N ASN A 189 -13.51 12.20 34.74
CA ASN A 189 -13.03 13.37 34.01
C ASN A 189 -11.72 13.86 34.63
N SER A 190 -10.79 14.16 33.75
CA SER A 190 -9.53 14.81 34.05
C SER A 190 -9.81 16.20 34.64
N PRO A 191 -9.08 16.63 35.69
CA PRO A 191 -9.17 17.99 36.17
C PRO A 191 -8.87 18.97 35.04
N ALA A 192 -9.67 20.05 34.91
CA ALA A 192 -9.40 21.10 33.94
C ALA A 192 -7.98 21.65 34.12
N GLY A 193 -7.25 21.83 33.01
CA GLY A 193 -5.85 22.28 33.04
C GLY A 193 -4.82 21.20 33.42
N ALA A 194 -5.23 19.96 33.70
CA ALA A 194 -4.29 18.86 33.82
C ALA A 194 -3.67 18.53 32.44
N THR A 195 -2.37 18.25 32.44
CA THR A 195 -1.60 17.89 31.24
C THR A 195 -1.27 16.41 31.28
N HIS A 196 -1.57 15.70 30.20
CA HIS A 196 -1.30 14.26 30.04
C HIS A 196 -0.66 13.98 28.69
N ASP A 197 -0.08 12.80 28.54
CA ASP A 197 0.45 12.36 27.24
C ASP A 197 -0.69 12.25 26.21
N ALA A 198 -0.39 12.55 24.95
CA ALA A 198 -1.30 12.22 23.87
C ALA A 198 -1.26 10.74 23.51
N THR A 199 -2.39 10.19 23.06
CA THR A 199 -2.44 8.84 22.49
C THR A 199 -1.48 8.73 21.29
N GLN A 200 -0.98 7.53 21.01
CA GLN A 200 -0.08 7.29 19.89
C GLN A 200 -0.75 7.65 18.55
N SER A 201 -2.05 7.40 18.43
CA SER A 201 -2.84 7.76 17.24
C SER A 201 -2.99 9.28 17.08
N GLN A 202 -3.23 10.02 18.16
CA GLN A 202 -3.24 11.48 18.12
C GLN A 202 -1.88 12.07 17.75
N ARG A 203 -0.79 11.47 18.26
CA ARG A 203 0.57 11.87 17.87
C ARG A 203 0.79 11.77 16.37
N ALA A 204 0.41 10.65 15.76
CA ALA A 204 0.59 10.43 14.32
C ALA A 204 -0.16 11.50 13.48
N VAL A 205 -1.43 11.77 13.81
CA VAL A 205 -2.23 12.79 13.10
C VAL A 205 -1.67 14.20 13.34
N TRP A 206 -1.28 14.52 14.57
CA TRP A 206 -0.74 15.84 14.91
C TRP A 206 0.56 16.12 14.16
N PHE A 207 1.51 15.17 14.14
CA PHE A 207 2.75 15.32 13.39
C PHE A 207 2.51 15.37 11.88
N ALA A 208 1.54 14.62 11.35
CA ALA A 208 1.18 14.71 9.94
C ALA A 208 0.64 16.10 9.58
N GLN A 209 -0.19 16.72 10.42
CA GLN A 209 -0.66 18.09 10.23
C GLN A 209 0.48 19.11 10.40
N ASP A 210 1.40 18.91 11.33
CA ASP A 210 2.56 19.80 11.52
C ASP A 210 3.52 19.79 10.32
N LEU A 211 3.71 18.61 9.69
CA LEU A 211 4.48 18.47 8.45
C LEU A 211 3.80 19.13 7.24
N TYR A 212 2.47 19.18 7.22
CA TYR A 212 1.66 19.79 6.16
C TYR A 212 0.64 20.77 6.75
N PRO A 213 1.06 21.98 7.19
CA PRO A 213 0.20 22.91 7.91
C PRO A 213 -1.05 23.34 7.12
N GLU A 214 -0.93 23.41 5.79
CA GLU A 214 -2.03 23.73 4.86
C GLU A 214 -2.90 22.51 4.50
N GLY A 215 -2.59 21.33 5.05
CA GLY A 215 -3.34 20.10 4.83
C GLY A 215 -4.78 20.23 5.33
N THR A 216 -5.73 19.89 4.48
CA THR A 216 -7.18 19.96 4.76
C THR A 216 -7.81 18.59 4.97
N ALA A 217 -7.10 17.51 4.63
CA ALA A 217 -7.59 16.14 4.73
C ALA A 217 -8.05 15.77 6.15
N PHE A 218 -7.36 16.26 7.19
CA PHE A 218 -7.71 15.93 8.58
C PHE A 218 -8.90 16.72 9.14
N ARG A 219 -9.51 17.63 8.36
CA ARG A 219 -10.75 18.32 8.75
C ARG A 219 -11.99 17.47 8.52
N VAL A 220 -12.41 16.79 9.57
CA VAL A 220 -13.54 15.85 9.57
C VAL A 220 -14.85 16.62 9.55
N ALA A 221 -15.78 16.26 8.67
CA ALA A 221 -17.10 16.88 8.61
C ALA A 221 -18.21 15.87 8.35
N HIS A 222 -19.31 16.06 9.07
CA HIS A 222 -20.50 15.24 8.96
C HIS A 222 -21.76 16.10 9.01
N ILE A 223 -22.79 15.67 8.31
CA ILE A 223 -24.14 16.22 8.38
C ILE A 223 -25.06 15.18 9.00
N LEU A 224 -25.80 15.58 10.02
CA LEU A 224 -26.90 14.82 10.57
C LEU A 224 -28.21 15.45 10.09
N ARG A 225 -28.97 14.73 9.28
CA ARG A 225 -30.32 15.14 8.86
C ARG A 225 -31.29 14.81 9.98
N LEU A 226 -31.99 15.83 10.45
CA LEU A 226 -32.88 15.83 11.60
C LEU A 226 -34.33 16.02 11.14
N PRO A 227 -35.32 15.49 11.87
CA PRO A 227 -36.74 15.61 11.52
C PRO A 227 -37.23 17.07 11.56
N GLN A 228 -38.34 17.34 10.89
CA GLN A 228 -38.98 18.67 10.91
C GLN A 228 -39.39 19.11 12.33
N SER A 229 -39.69 18.15 13.20
CA SER A 229 -40.19 18.37 14.56
C SER A 229 -39.11 18.71 15.59
N ILE A 230 -37.85 18.85 15.18
CA ILE A 230 -36.75 19.07 16.14
C ILE A 230 -36.94 20.38 16.91
N ASP A 231 -36.80 20.33 18.23
CA ASP A 231 -36.67 21.52 19.06
C ASP A 231 -35.25 22.06 18.95
N VAL A 232 -35.11 23.20 18.25
CA VAL A 232 -33.83 23.85 17.97
C VAL A 232 -33.06 24.25 19.23
N ALA A 233 -33.76 24.74 20.26
CA ALA A 233 -33.13 25.20 21.49
C ALA A 233 -32.67 24.00 22.32
N ARG A 234 -33.53 22.97 22.45
CA ARG A 234 -33.19 21.72 23.13
C ARG A 234 -32.03 21.01 22.45
N PHE A 235 -32.02 20.94 21.12
CA PHE A 235 -30.93 20.35 20.35
C PHE A 235 -29.61 21.10 20.57
N SER A 236 -29.63 22.43 20.50
CA SER A 236 -28.43 23.25 20.74
C SER A 236 -27.89 23.06 22.16
N SER A 237 -28.77 22.96 23.16
CA SER A 237 -28.39 22.62 24.54
C SER A 237 -27.78 21.23 24.65
N ALA A 238 -28.36 20.23 23.98
CA ALA A 238 -27.86 18.86 23.99
C ALA A 238 -26.46 18.75 23.36
N VAL A 239 -26.20 19.49 22.28
CA VAL A 239 -24.86 19.62 21.67
C VAL A 239 -23.86 20.20 22.68
N ALA A 240 -24.22 21.30 23.35
CA ALA A 240 -23.35 21.92 24.35
C ALA A 240 -23.04 20.99 25.53
N SER A 241 -24.04 20.28 26.05
CA SER A 241 -23.88 19.30 27.14
C SER A 241 -22.97 18.14 26.73
N ALA A 242 -23.19 17.54 25.56
CA ALA A 242 -22.33 16.46 25.05
C ALA A 242 -20.89 16.94 24.80
N TYR A 243 -20.71 18.17 24.32
CA TYR A 243 -19.39 18.75 24.07
C TYR A 243 -18.62 18.99 25.37
N HIS A 244 -19.30 19.50 26.40
CA HIS A 244 -18.71 19.67 27.72
C HIS A 244 -18.23 18.33 28.33
N GLU A 245 -18.95 17.25 28.08
CA GLU A 245 -18.53 15.90 28.51
C GLU A 245 -17.39 15.31 27.67
N THR A 246 -17.17 15.81 26.45
CA THR A 246 -16.17 15.26 25.52
C THR A 246 -14.82 15.95 25.69
N GLU A 247 -13.99 15.45 26.61
CA GLU A 247 -12.69 16.04 26.95
C GLU A 247 -11.79 16.28 25.73
N THR A 248 -11.75 15.33 24.79
CA THR A 248 -10.82 15.40 23.67
C THR A 248 -11.15 16.56 22.73
N LEU A 249 -12.42 16.87 22.48
CA LEU A 249 -12.80 18.00 21.62
C LEU A 249 -12.37 19.35 22.22
N ARG A 250 -12.19 19.43 23.55
CA ARG A 250 -11.77 20.64 24.27
C ARG A 250 -10.27 20.69 24.54
N THR A 251 -9.46 19.89 23.84
CA THR A 251 -8.04 19.74 24.11
C THR A 251 -7.16 20.71 23.31
N ILE A 252 -6.15 21.28 23.95
CA ILE A 252 -5.00 21.91 23.28
C ILE A 252 -3.84 20.92 23.28
N PHE A 253 -3.24 20.70 22.12
CA PHE A 253 -2.02 19.92 21.97
C PHE A 253 -0.79 20.81 22.02
N SER A 254 0.25 20.37 22.72
CA SER A 254 1.54 21.06 22.77
C SER A 254 2.68 20.09 22.99
N MET A 255 3.90 20.52 22.67
CA MET A 255 5.12 19.78 23.00
C MET A 255 5.59 20.20 24.38
N ASN A 256 5.87 19.24 25.25
CA ASN A 256 6.51 19.52 26.53
C ASN A 256 8.03 19.68 26.39
N GLU A 257 8.72 20.05 27.48
CA GLU A 257 10.18 20.24 27.50
C GLU A 257 10.99 18.99 27.11
N GLN A 258 10.40 17.80 27.22
CA GLN A 258 11.03 16.53 26.84
C GLN A 258 10.73 16.14 25.38
N GLY A 259 10.11 17.02 24.59
CA GLY A 259 9.74 16.74 23.22
C GLY A 259 8.61 15.72 23.07
N ARG A 260 7.71 15.62 24.06
CA ARG A 260 6.55 14.73 24.02
C ARG A 260 5.29 15.54 23.74
N LEU A 261 4.44 15.02 22.86
CA LEU A 261 3.13 15.61 22.61
C LEU A 261 2.23 15.34 23.82
N VAL A 262 1.80 16.42 24.44
CA VAL A 262 0.88 16.42 25.58
C VAL A 262 -0.42 17.10 25.19
N GLN A 263 -1.44 16.84 25.99
CA GLN A 263 -2.80 17.34 25.82
C GLN A 263 -3.26 18.01 27.11
N ASN A 264 -3.85 19.18 26.97
CA ASN A 264 -4.38 19.99 28.06
C ASN A 264 -5.86 20.30 27.79
N VAL A 265 -6.74 19.75 28.64
CA VAL A 265 -8.19 19.89 28.50
C VAL A 265 -8.62 21.28 28.99
N GLN A 266 -9.23 22.07 28.11
CA GLN A 266 -9.71 23.42 28.37
C GLN A 266 -11.17 23.45 28.85
N VAL A 267 -11.53 24.48 29.60
CA VAL A 267 -12.93 24.85 29.79
C VAL A 267 -13.31 25.77 28.62
N CYS A 268 -14.06 25.23 27.66
CA CYS A 268 -14.60 25.99 26.55
C CYS A 268 -15.94 25.41 26.10
N ASP A 269 -16.79 26.27 25.53
CA ASP A 269 -18.10 25.92 25.01
C ASP A 269 -18.07 25.75 23.49
N LEU A 270 -19.07 25.04 22.96
CA LEU A 270 -19.34 24.95 21.53
C LEU A 270 -20.71 25.57 21.23
N PRO A 271 -20.76 26.86 20.86
CA PRO A 271 -22.02 27.45 20.44
C PRO A 271 -22.50 26.80 19.13
N THR A 272 -23.81 26.53 19.04
CA THR A 272 -24.43 26.08 17.80
C THR A 272 -24.97 27.27 17.03
N THR A 273 -24.44 27.50 15.83
CA THR A 273 -24.94 28.55 14.93
C THR A 273 -26.25 28.09 14.31
N ILE A 274 -27.32 28.86 14.50
CA ILE A 274 -28.65 28.54 13.96
C ILE A 274 -28.88 29.38 12.71
N VAL A 275 -29.15 28.71 11.58
CA VAL A 275 -29.52 29.36 10.32
C VAL A 275 -30.94 28.96 9.95
N THR A 276 -31.88 29.88 10.15
CA THR A 276 -33.32 29.65 9.91
C THR A 276 -33.74 29.87 8.46
N PHE A 277 -32.95 30.59 7.67
CA PHE A 277 -33.22 30.77 6.24
C PHE A 277 -33.06 29.42 5.51
N PRO A 278 -34.13 28.82 4.96
CA PRO A 278 -34.05 27.47 4.39
C PRO A 278 -33.12 27.40 3.18
N ARG A 279 -32.29 26.35 3.13
CA ARG A 279 -31.38 26.08 2.00
C ARG A 279 -31.57 24.67 1.45
N PRO A 280 -31.32 24.42 0.15
CA PRO A 280 -31.24 23.07 -0.37
C PRO A 280 -30.11 22.28 0.32
N SER A 281 -30.29 20.97 0.51
CA SER A 281 -29.27 20.12 1.14
C SER A 281 -27.94 20.13 0.38
N THR A 282 -27.98 20.29 -0.94
CA THR A 282 -26.78 20.43 -1.80
C THR A 282 -25.97 21.69 -1.47
N GLU A 283 -26.64 22.80 -1.14
CA GLU A 283 -25.95 24.04 -0.74
C GLU A 283 -25.33 23.90 0.65
N VAL A 284 -26.04 23.29 1.60
CA VAL A 284 -25.51 23.02 2.96
C VAL A 284 -24.26 22.15 2.87
N ARG A 285 -24.32 21.08 2.08
CA ARG A 285 -23.18 20.21 1.79
C ARG A 285 -22.01 20.96 1.18
N ALA A 286 -22.24 21.78 0.16
CA ALA A 286 -21.20 22.55 -0.51
C ALA A 286 -20.49 23.53 0.46
N ARG A 287 -21.27 24.23 1.30
CA ARG A 287 -20.72 25.15 2.31
C ARG A 287 -19.88 24.43 3.37
N ALA A 288 -20.34 23.28 3.86
CA ALA A 288 -19.60 22.50 4.84
C ALA A 288 -18.26 21.99 4.26
N LEU A 289 -18.26 21.52 3.01
CA LEU A 289 -17.02 21.13 2.32
C LEU A 289 -16.08 22.31 2.10
N GLU A 290 -16.62 23.48 1.74
CA GLU A 290 -15.81 24.70 1.58
C GLU A 290 -15.18 25.14 2.90
N GLU A 291 -15.90 25.00 4.01
CA GLU A 291 -15.34 25.27 5.32
C GLU A 291 -14.18 24.33 5.64
N CYS A 292 -14.27 23.04 5.29
CA CYS A 292 -13.17 22.09 5.44
C CYS A 292 -11.95 22.39 4.56
N ARG A 293 -12.12 23.07 3.42
CA ARG A 293 -11.00 23.50 2.57
C ARG A 293 -10.18 24.62 3.17
N THR A 294 -10.66 25.27 4.23
CA THR A 294 -9.91 26.31 4.93
C THR A 294 -9.02 25.66 6.01
N PRO A 295 -7.68 25.77 5.89
CA PRO A 295 -6.76 25.36 6.96
C PRO A 295 -7.05 26.14 8.23
N ARG A 296 -6.99 25.45 9.38
CA ARG A 296 -7.22 26.05 10.70
C ARG A 296 -6.12 25.59 11.65
N PRO A 297 -5.60 26.47 12.52
CA PRO A 297 -4.76 26.03 13.63
C PRO A 297 -5.48 24.95 14.42
N LEU A 298 -4.74 23.95 14.91
CA LEU A 298 -5.31 22.85 15.68
C LEU A 298 -5.63 23.30 17.12
N ARG A 299 -6.78 23.95 17.29
CA ARG A 299 -7.31 24.41 18.58
C ARG A 299 -8.82 24.16 18.65
N PRO A 300 -9.40 23.98 19.85
CA PRO A 300 -10.83 23.70 19.99
C PRO A 300 -11.74 24.76 19.38
N ASP A 301 -11.40 26.04 19.56
CA ASP A 301 -12.17 27.21 19.10
C ASP A 301 -12.14 27.42 17.59
N THR A 302 -11.12 26.90 16.91
CA THR A 302 -10.94 27.04 15.45
C THR A 302 -11.31 25.79 14.66
N CYS A 303 -11.19 24.61 15.27
CA CYS A 303 -11.46 23.34 14.60
C CYS A 303 -12.90 22.85 14.78
N ASN A 304 -13.52 23.10 15.94
CA ASN A 304 -14.87 22.62 16.22
C ASN A 304 -15.91 23.65 15.78
N ALA A 305 -16.75 23.28 14.82
CA ALA A 305 -17.86 24.11 14.35
C ALA A 305 -19.17 23.31 14.44
N SER A 306 -20.19 23.92 15.02
CA SER A 306 -21.55 23.38 15.11
C SER A 306 -22.52 24.35 14.42
N THR A 307 -23.18 23.88 13.36
CA THR A 307 -24.18 24.67 12.62
C THR A 307 -25.45 23.87 12.42
N LEU A 308 -26.59 24.41 12.83
CA LEU A 308 -27.92 23.85 12.59
C LEU A 308 -28.66 24.71 11.55
N GLN A 309 -29.00 24.12 10.41
CA GLN A 309 -29.47 24.82 9.22
C GLN A 309 -30.83 24.26 8.78
N ALA A 310 -31.82 25.14 8.63
CA ALA A 310 -33.12 24.78 8.07
C ALA A 310 -32.99 24.39 6.58
N LEU A 311 -33.70 23.35 6.16
CA LEU A 311 -33.71 22.87 4.79
C LEU A 311 -35.00 23.26 4.07
N THR A 312 -34.94 23.36 2.74
CA THR A 312 -36.09 23.71 1.89
C THR A 312 -37.24 22.68 1.93
N ASP A 313 -36.96 21.45 2.35
CA ASP A 313 -37.96 20.38 2.57
C ASP A 313 -38.60 20.43 3.97
N GLY A 314 -38.31 21.48 4.75
CA GLY A 314 -38.81 21.69 6.11
C GLY A 314 -38.04 20.91 7.19
N THR A 315 -37.09 20.04 6.81
CA THR A 315 -36.22 19.32 7.77
C THR A 315 -35.04 20.19 8.20
N TRP A 316 -34.18 19.66 9.06
CA TRP A 316 -32.98 20.36 9.54
C TRP A 316 -31.72 19.56 9.23
N ALA A 317 -30.62 20.26 9.00
CA ALA A 317 -29.28 19.67 8.86
C ALA A 317 -28.38 20.24 9.95
N TRP A 318 -27.85 19.37 10.81
CA TRP A 318 -26.79 19.73 11.73
C TRP A 318 -25.43 19.33 11.14
N THR A 319 -24.60 20.32 10.83
CA THR A 319 -23.23 20.14 10.41
C THR A 319 -22.31 20.24 11.62
N PHE A 320 -21.49 19.21 11.82
CA PHE A 320 -20.39 19.23 12.78
C PHE A 320 -19.06 19.06 12.04
N ILE A 321 -18.16 20.02 12.24
CA ILE A 321 -16.81 19.98 11.69
C ILE A 321 -15.82 19.97 12.83
N THR A 322 -14.80 19.12 12.75
CA THR A 322 -13.72 18.99 13.74
C THR A 322 -12.42 18.57 13.06
N HIS A 323 -11.43 18.11 13.82
CA HIS A 323 -10.15 17.61 13.33
C HIS A 323 -9.90 16.16 13.76
N HIS A 324 -9.27 15.37 12.91
CA HIS A 324 -8.99 13.95 13.21
C HIS A 324 -8.05 13.73 14.39
N ALA A 325 -7.26 14.73 14.77
CA ALA A 325 -6.48 14.66 16.02
C ALA A 325 -7.38 14.64 17.27
N TYR A 326 -8.63 15.10 17.16
CA TYR A 326 -9.58 15.03 18.26
C TYR A 326 -10.35 13.73 18.27
N ILE A 327 -10.81 13.27 17.11
CA ILE A 327 -11.82 12.20 17.09
C ILE A 327 -11.71 11.33 15.82
N ASP A 328 -11.89 10.03 15.99
CA ASP A 328 -12.16 9.10 14.90
C ASP A 328 -13.67 8.88 14.70
N ALA A 329 -14.04 8.13 13.67
CA ALA A 329 -15.45 7.91 13.35
C ALA A 329 -16.24 7.20 14.46
N TYR A 330 -15.60 6.35 15.28
CA TYR A 330 -16.25 5.71 16.43
C TYR A 330 -16.42 6.71 17.58
N GLY A 331 -15.41 7.54 17.85
CA GLY A 331 -15.57 8.64 18.81
C GLY A 331 -16.71 9.57 18.41
N LEU A 332 -16.88 9.85 17.11
CA LEU A 332 -17.99 10.65 16.63
C LEU A 332 -19.36 9.97 16.82
N SER A 333 -19.45 8.65 16.67
CA SER A 333 -20.70 7.93 16.97
C SER A 333 -21.03 8.00 18.47
N LEU A 334 -20.03 7.94 19.36
CA LEU A 334 -20.25 8.17 20.80
C LEU A 334 -20.74 9.59 21.08
N PHE A 335 -20.14 10.60 20.44
CA PHE A 335 -20.53 12.00 20.60
C PHE A 335 -21.97 12.25 20.14
N THR A 336 -22.33 11.79 18.94
CA THR A 336 -23.69 11.95 18.38
C THR A 336 -24.76 11.19 19.16
N ARG A 337 -24.43 9.98 19.65
CA ARG A 337 -25.29 9.26 20.59
C ARG A 337 -25.50 10.06 21.87
N ARG A 338 -24.46 10.69 22.41
CA ARG A 338 -24.58 11.48 23.64
C ARG A 338 -25.44 12.72 23.46
N ILE A 339 -25.40 13.35 22.28
CA ILE A 339 -26.32 14.44 21.91
C ILE A 339 -27.77 13.94 21.92
N SER A 340 -28.03 12.79 21.31
CA SER A 340 -29.37 12.17 21.30
C SER A 340 -29.89 11.87 22.71
N GLU A 341 -29.05 11.34 23.61
CA GLU A 341 -29.41 11.08 25.00
C GLU A 341 -29.79 12.35 25.76
N HIS A 342 -29.02 13.44 25.60
CA HIS A 342 -29.33 14.74 26.21
C HIS A 342 -30.59 15.38 25.63
N TYR A 343 -30.80 15.25 24.31
CA TYR A 343 -32.00 15.80 23.66
C TYR A 343 -33.28 15.08 24.11
N ASN A 344 -33.24 13.76 24.29
CA ASN A 344 -34.42 12.99 24.66
C ASN A 344 -34.71 12.97 26.17
N ALA A 345 -33.91 13.67 26.98
CA ALA A 345 -34.13 13.75 28.42
C ALA A 345 -35.33 14.67 28.74
N GLU A 346 -36.28 14.17 29.54
CA GLU A 346 -37.52 14.91 29.85
C GLU A 346 -37.36 15.93 31.00
N GLU A 347 -36.55 15.62 32.03
CA GLU A 347 -36.38 16.51 33.21
C GLU A 347 -34.95 16.47 33.79
N ASP A 348 -34.36 15.29 34.01
CA ASP A 348 -33.01 15.14 34.55
C ASP A 348 -31.96 14.93 33.46
N ALA A 349 -30.82 15.62 33.59
CA ALA A 349 -29.67 15.38 32.71
C ALA A 349 -29.20 13.92 32.85
N PRO A 350 -29.01 13.19 31.73
CA PRO A 350 -28.58 11.80 31.79
C PRO A 350 -27.20 11.69 32.44
N ALA A 351 -26.99 10.69 33.29
CA ALA A 351 -25.73 10.50 33.98
C ALA A 351 -24.55 10.38 32.97
N PRO A 352 -23.41 11.07 33.21
CA PRO A 352 -22.25 10.98 32.34
C PRO A 352 -21.65 9.58 32.38
N TRP A 353 -21.29 9.05 31.21
CA TRP A 353 -20.71 7.71 31.07
C TRP A 353 -19.45 7.64 30.20
N PHE A 354 -19.01 8.76 29.63
CA PHE A 354 -17.74 8.78 28.92
C PHE A 354 -16.57 8.41 29.85
N GLY A 355 -15.63 7.65 29.30
CA GLY A 355 -14.39 7.32 29.98
C GLY A 355 -13.41 8.50 29.98
N GLY A 356 -12.44 8.49 30.89
CA GLY A 356 -11.45 9.57 31.02
C GLY A 356 -10.35 9.52 29.94
N LEU A 357 -10.03 10.67 29.36
CA LEU A 357 -9.02 10.82 28.31
C LEU A 357 -7.60 10.54 28.83
N ALA A 358 -7.25 11.02 30.02
CA ALA A 358 -5.95 10.76 30.64
C ALA A 358 -5.71 9.26 30.86
N ALA A 359 -6.75 8.55 31.33
CA ALA A 359 -6.68 7.10 31.56
C ALA A 359 -6.53 6.33 30.23
N LEU A 360 -7.19 6.79 29.16
CA LEU A 360 -7.04 6.24 27.82
C LEU A 360 -5.60 6.38 27.32
N ALA A 361 -5.04 7.59 27.38
CA ALA A 361 -3.69 7.85 26.88
C ALA A 361 -2.61 7.08 27.65
N GLU A 362 -2.73 7.00 28.98
CA GLU A 362 -1.81 6.25 29.82
C GLU A 362 -1.89 4.73 29.56
N ALA A 363 -3.10 4.18 29.37
CA ALA A 363 -3.28 2.76 29.04
C ALA A 363 -2.66 2.41 27.68
N GLU A 364 -2.89 3.23 26.65
CA GLU A 364 -2.32 3.00 25.32
C GLU A 364 -0.79 3.15 25.33
N LYS A 365 -0.25 4.14 26.06
CA LYS A 365 1.19 4.33 26.21
C LYS A 365 1.85 3.09 26.80
N ARG A 366 1.33 2.59 27.93
CA ARG A 366 1.86 1.38 28.58
C ARG A 366 1.82 0.17 27.64
N GLU A 367 0.74 0.00 26.90
CA GLU A 367 0.62 -1.07 25.91
C GLU A 367 1.63 -0.94 24.78
N PHE A 368 1.80 0.26 24.25
CA PHE A 368 2.73 0.53 23.17
C PHE A 368 4.18 0.27 23.63
N GLU A 369 4.60 0.89 24.74
CA GLU A 369 5.97 0.75 25.28
C GLU A 369 6.31 -0.70 25.65
N ALA A 370 5.35 -1.46 26.18
CA ALA A 370 5.56 -2.88 26.52
C ALA A 370 5.80 -3.78 25.29
N ASN A 371 5.22 -3.43 24.13
CA ASN A 371 5.20 -4.30 22.95
C ASN A 371 6.00 -3.73 21.75
N GLU A 372 6.57 -2.54 21.87
CA GLU A 372 7.20 -1.82 20.74
C GLU A 372 8.40 -2.58 20.16
N SER A 373 9.29 -3.08 21.02
CA SER A 373 10.51 -3.78 20.59
C SER A 373 10.17 -5.08 19.84
N GLU A 374 9.27 -5.91 20.39
CA GLU A 374 8.80 -7.14 19.75
C GLU A 374 8.11 -6.82 18.41
N SER A 375 7.25 -5.80 18.38
CA SER A 375 6.53 -5.40 17.17
C SER A 375 7.49 -4.91 16.08
N LYS A 376 8.46 -4.04 16.40
CA LYS A 376 9.48 -3.61 15.45
C LYS A 376 10.31 -4.77 14.92
N GLY A 377 10.72 -5.70 15.78
CA GLY A 377 11.45 -6.90 15.37
C GLY A 377 10.65 -7.78 14.41
N PHE A 378 9.36 -7.98 14.68
CA PHE A 378 8.45 -8.71 13.79
C PHE A 378 8.35 -8.03 12.42
N TRP A 379 8.08 -6.73 12.38
CA TRP A 379 7.91 -6.00 11.10
C TRP A 379 9.21 -5.91 10.29
N ALA A 380 10.36 -5.75 10.95
CA ALA A 380 11.66 -5.73 10.28
C ALA A 380 11.98 -7.06 9.58
N GLN A 381 11.54 -8.20 10.13
CA GLN A 381 11.73 -9.52 9.51
C GLN A 381 10.69 -9.86 8.44
N LYS A 382 9.57 -9.14 8.44
CA LYS A 382 8.41 -9.48 7.62
C LYS A 382 8.55 -9.06 6.17
N PHE A 383 9.18 -7.93 5.93
CA PHE A 383 9.34 -7.39 4.59
C PHE A 383 10.61 -7.93 3.93
N PRO A 384 10.60 -8.09 2.59
CA PRO A 384 11.83 -8.27 1.81
C PRO A 384 12.90 -7.25 2.21
N GLN A 385 14.16 -7.70 2.31
CA GLN A 385 15.27 -6.83 2.76
C GLN A 385 15.95 -6.08 1.60
N GLU A 386 15.68 -6.48 0.35
CA GLU A 386 16.20 -5.78 -0.82
C GLU A 386 15.29 -4.61 -1.16
N GLU A 387 15.84 -3.39 -1.11
CA GLU A 387 15.13 -2.19 -1.53
C GLU A 387 14.96 -2.21 -3.04
N VAL A 388 13.71 -2.17 -3.49
CA VAL A 388 13.38 -2.08 -4.92
C VAL A 388 13.08 -0.62 -5.20
N ALA A 389 13.90 0.01 -6.03
CA ALA A 389 13.65 1.36 -6.50
C ALA A 389 12.34 1.40 -7.30
N THR A 390 11.24 1.81 -6.66
CA THR A 390 9.99 2.08 -7.34
C THR A 390 9.88 3.58 -7.62
N PRO A 391 9.76 4.01 -8.89
CA PRO A 391 9.44 5.39 -9.18
C PRO A 391 8.03 5.70 -8.63
N SER A 392 7.96 6.51 -7.57
CA SER A 392 6.71 7.12 -7.14
C SER A 392 6.57 8.46 -7.86
N ASN A 393 5.61 8.55 -8.78
CA ASN A 393 5.29 9.81 -9.48
C ASN A 393 4.26 10.67 -8.70
N ILE A 394 3.98 10.33 -7.43
CA ILE A 394 2.92 10.97 -6.65
C ILE A 394 3.55 11.82 -5.55
N SER A 395 3.23 13.12 -5.53
CA SER A 395 3.71 14.00 -4.46
C SER A 395 2.97 13.69 -3.15
N ARG A 396 3.71 13.69 -2.03
CA ARG A 396 3.17 13.41 -0.68
C ARG A 396 2.02 14.35 -0.31
N GLU A 397 2.04 15.58 -0.83
CA GLU A 397 1.04 16.63 -0.60
C GLU A 397 -0.34 16.21 -1.13
N THR A 398 -0.40 15.40 -2.18
CA THR A 398 -1.69 14.92 -2.73
C THR A 398 -2.47 14.08 -1.73
N ASN A 399 -1.86 13.48 -0.70
CA ASN A 399 -2.59 12.69 0.28
C ASN A 399 -3.22 13.53 1.40
N PHE A 400 -2.97 14.85 1.46
CA PHE A 400 -3.40 15.71 2.57
C PHE A 400 -4.45 16.76 2.17
N THR A 401 -5.18 16.52 1.08
CA THR A 401 -6.30 17.37 0.66
C THR A 401 -7.65 16.66 0.81
N ILE A 402 -8.73 17.45 0.88
CA ILE A 402 -10.13 16.97 0.88
C ILE A 402 -10.67 16.63 -0.52
N ASP A 403 -9.87 16.77 -1.59
CA ASP A 403 -10.34 16.57 -2.95
C ASP A 403 -10.27 15.09 -3.37
N PHE A 404 -11.37 14.37 -3.16
CA PHE A 404 -11.52 12.97 -3.54
C PHE A 404 -12.84 12.72 -4.25
N SER A 405 -12.89 11.61 -4.99
CA SER A 405 -14.09 11.04 -5.57
C SER A 405 -14.53 9.85 -4.73
N LEU A 406 -15.84 9.67 -4.56
CA LEU A 406 -16.41 8.56 -3.81
C LEU A 406 -17.66 8.02 -4.51
N ILE A 407 -17.85 6.70 -4.43
CA ILE A 407 -19.09 6.02 -4.80
C ILE A 407 -19.53 5.09 -3.68
N ARG A 408 -20.83 5.12 -3.36
CA ARG A 408 -21.46 4.20 -2.40
C ARG A 408 -22.32 3.21 -3.16
N LYS A 409 -22.03 1.90 -3.02
CA LYS A 409 -22.80 0.81 -3.62
C LYS A 409 -23.43 -0.05 -2.52
N ALA A 410 -24.77 -0.10 -2.52
CA ALA A 410 -25.51 -1.09 -1.73
C ALA A 410 -25.39 -2.45 -2.41
N ILE A 411 -24.98 -3.47 -1.66
CA ILE A 411 -24.76 -4.82 -2.18
C ILE A 411 -26.05 -5.63 -2.03
N GLY A 412 -26.51 -6.19 -3.15
CA GLY A 412 -27.72 -7.03 -3.19
C GLY A 412 -27.66 -8.20 -2.20
N ALA A 413 -28.83 -8.71 -1.83
CA ALA A 413 -28.96 -9.79 -0.83
C ALA A 413 -28.21 -11.06 -1.26
N ASP A 414 -28.19 -11.37 -2.56
CA ASP A 414 -27.56 -12.59 -3.08
C ASP A 414 -26.04 -12.54 -2.97
N LEU A 415 -25.40 -11.46 -3.41
CA LEU A 415 -23.95 -11.30 -3.27
C LEU A 415 -23.55 -11.18 -1.79
N SER A 416 -24.33 -10.48 -0.97
CA SER A 416 -24.08 -10.40 0.48
C SER A 416 -24.12 -11.78 1.14
N ARG A 417 -25.08 -12.64 0.74
CA ARG A 417 -25.14 -14.03 1.19
C ARG A 417 -23.94 -14.84 0.68
N SER A 418 -23.57 -14.67 -0.59
CA SER A 418 -22.43 -15.36 -1.21
C SER A 418 -21.11 -15.06 -0.48
N ILE A 419 -20.83 -13.80 -0.15
CA ILE A 419 -19.65 -13.39 0.63
C ILE A 419 -19.65 -14.05 2.03
N ARG A 420 -20.82 -14.13 2.69
CA ARG A 420 -20.93 -14.78 4.00
C ARG A 420 -20.80 -16.29 3.93
N ASP A 421 -21.32 -16.92 2.88
CA ASP A 421 -21.17 -18.35 2.69
C ASP A 421 -19.73 -18.69 2.32
N PHE A 422 -19.06 -17.85 1.53
CA PHE A 422 -17.62 -17.91 1.32
C PHE A 422 -16.85 -17.82 2.65
N SER A 423 -17.18 -16.86 3.51
CA SER A 423 -16.52 -16.75 4.82
C SER A 423 -16.73 -17.99 5.69
N LYS A 424 -17.94 -18.57 5.71
CA LYS A 424 -18.24 -19.81 6.43
C LYS A 424 -17.47 -21.01 5.86
N ARG A 425 -17.44 -21.18 4.54
CA ARG A 425 -16.75 -22.30 3.87
C ARG A 425 -15.25 -22.27 4.17
N SER A 426 -14.63 -21.09 4.07
CA SER A 426 -13.21 -20.91 4.39
C SER A 426 -12.95 -20.74 5.90
N LYS A 427 -13.98 -20.81 6.76
CA LYS A 427 -13.93 -20.74 8.24
C LYS A 427 -13.34 -19.44 8.82
N ILE A 428 -13.47 -18.32 8.09
CA ILE A 428 -13.02 -16.98 8.48
C ILE A 428 -14.20 -16.09 8.89
N SER A 429 -13.91 -14.95 9.54
CA SER A 429 -14.91 -13.90 9.72
C SER A 429 -15.31 -13.28 8.37
N TRP A 430 -16.50 -12.67 8.29
CA TRP A 430 -16.90 -11.95 7.09
C TRP A 430 -15.97 -10.76 6.80
N SER A 431 -15.40 -10.14 7.83
CA SER A 431 -14.44 -9.03 7.65
C SER A 431 -13.15 -9.52 7.02
N ASP A 432 -12.60 -10.65 7.48
CA ASP A 432 -11.41 -11.25 6.86
C ASP A 432 -11.69 -11.68 5.41
N ALA A 433 -12.95 -12.03 5.09
CA ALA A 433 -13.35 -12.41 3.74
C ALA A 433 -13.28 -11.21 2.79
N VAL A 434 -13.85 -10.07 3.20
CA VAL A 434 -13.79 -8.86 2.39
C VAL A 434 -12.38 -8.28 2.34
N ILE A 435 -11.58 -8.39 3.41
CA ILE A 435 -10.15 -8.08 3.39
C ILE A 435 -9.42 -8.93 2.34
N SER A 436 -9.70 -10.24 2.31
CA SER A 436 -9.12 -11.16 1.32
C SER A 436 -9.51 -10.76 -0.10
N LEU A 437 -10.80 -10.52 -0.35
CA LEU A 437 -11.31 -10.14 -1.67
C LEU A 437 -10.71 -8.81 -2.15
N TRP A 438 -10.66 -7.80 -1.29
CA TRP A 438 -10.15 -6.48 -1.63
C TRP A 438 -8.64 -6.51 -1.90
N SER A 439 -7.86 -7.10 -1.00
CA SER A 439 -6.40 -7.18 -1.17
C SER A 439 -5.99 -8.01 -2.38
N LEU A 440 -6.73 -9.07 -2.69
CA LEU A 440 -6.52 -9.86 -3.90
C LEU A 440 -6.92 -9.09 -5.17
N PHE A 441 -8.05 -8.39 -5.17
CA PHE A 441 -8.50 -7.54 -6.27
C PHE A 441 -7.49 -6.41 -6.59
N CYS A 442 -7.00 -5.72 -5.57
CA CYS A 442 -5.99 -4.67 -5.73
C CYS A 442 -4.68 -5.23 -6.33
N SER A 443 -4.22 -6.38 -5.83
CA SER A 443 -3.02 -7.04 -6.33
C SER A 443 -3.17 -7.47 -7.80
N ALA A 444 -4.30 -8.07 -8.15
CA ALA A 444 -4.60 -8.53 -9.50
C ALA A 444 -4.55 -7.39 -10.53
N ASN A 445 -5.11 -6.23 -10.18
CA ASN A 445 -5.20 -5.08 -11.07
C ASN A 445 -3.85 -4.38 -11.30
N GLU A 446 -2.87 -4.60 -10.42
CA GLU A 446 -1.53 -4.02 -10.52
C GLU A 446 -0.47 -5.01 -11.01
N GLY A 447 -0.84 -6.29 -11.19
CA GLY A 447 0.09 -7.34 -11.60
C GLY A 447 1.19 -7.62 -10.56
N GLN A 448 0.91 -7.39 -9.28
CA GLN A 448 1.89 -7.53 -8.21
C GLN A 448 2.05 -9.00 -7.79
N GLU A 449 3.27 -9.39 -7.41
CA GLU A 449 3.56 -10.71 -6.83
C GLU A 449 3.25 -10.80 -5.33
N TYR A 450 2.56 -9.79 -4.79
CA TYR A 450 2.12 -9.73 -3.41
C TYR A 450 0.77 -9.02 -3.31
N ALA A 451 0.00 -9.38 -2.28
CA ALA A 451 -1.16 -8.62 -1.87
C ALA A 451 -0.79 -7.72 -0.69
N ALA A 452 -0.97 -6.42 -0.87
CA ALA A 452 -0.77 -5.44 0.20
C ALA A 452 -1.91 -4.44 0.25
N VAL A 453 -2.47 -4.26 1.44
CA VAL A 453 -3.44 -3.21 1.75
C VAL A 453 -3.20 -2.69 3.15
N ARG A 454 -3.55 -1.43 3.39
CA ARG A 454 -3.57 -0.84 4.72
C ARG A 454 -4.89 -1.15 5.42
N ILE A 455 -4.82 -1.47 6.70
CA ILE A 455 -5.98 -1.82 7.55
C ILE A 455 -5.98 -0.89 8.76
N PRO A 456 -6.91 0.07 8.85
CA PRO A 456 -7.17 0.81 10.08
C PRO A 456 -7.71 -0.14 11.16
N LEU A 457 -7.00 -0.23 12.27
CA LEU A 457 -7.33 -1.04 13.43
C LEU A 457 -7.63 -0.14 14.63
N SER A 458 -8.76 -0.39 15.29
CA SER A 458 -9.05 0.29 16.56
C SER A 458 -8.17 -0.26 17.69
N THR A 459 -7.60 0.63 18.48
CA THR A 459 -6.82 0.28 19.69
C THR A 459 -7.69 0.21 20.94
N ARG A 460 -9.03 0.31 20.81
CA ARG A 460 -9.98 0.17 21.91
C ARG A 460 -10.09 -1.29 22.36
N ARG A 461 -9.69 -1.57 23.60
CA ARG A 461 -9.60 -2.93 24.15
C ARG A 461 -10.31 -3.12 25.49
N ASP A 462 -10.56 -2.02 26.19
CA ASP A 462 -11.18 -2.01 27.52
C ASP A 462 -12.38 -1.06 27.59
N ARG A 463 -13.10 -1.12 28.72
CA ARG A 463 -14.30 -0.32 28.95
C ARG A 463 -14.05 1.19 28.83
N ASN A 464 -12.92 1.70 29.35
CA ASN A 464 -12.61 3.12 29.27
C ASN A 464 -12.45 3.53 27.79
N SER A 465 -11.58 2.83 27.06
CA SER A 465 -11.33 3.10 25.64
C SER A 465 -12.56 2.98 24.74
N LEU A 466 -13.48 2.05 25.04
CA LEU A 466 -14.75 1.88 24.31
C LEU A 466 -15.76 2.99 24.58
N SER A 467 -15.59 3.75 25.66
CA SER A 467 -16.50 4.82 26.10
C SER A 467 -15.89 6.22 26.01
N THR A 468 -14.61 6.37 25.65
CA THR A 468 -13.96 7.67 25.50
C THR A 468 -13.95 8.10 24.03
N PRO A 469 -14.63 9.19 23.65
CA PRO A 469 -14.51 9.77 22.32
C PRO A 469 -13.09 10.33 22.14
N SER A 470 -12.32 9.76 21.20
CA SER A 470 -10.94 10.19 20.91
C SER A 470 -10.48 9.60 19.57
N MET A 471 -9.29 9.98 19.10
CA MET A 471 -8.61 9.36 17.96
C MET A 471 -7.76 8.19 18.45
N THR A 472 -8.19 6.96 18.20
CA THR A 472 -7.50 5.73 18.64
C THR A 472 -7.47 4.67 17.55
N MET A 473 -7.25 5.11 16.31
CA MET A 473 -7.10 4.24 15.14
C MET A 473 -5.63 4.19 14.72
N ARG A 474 -5.15 3.00 14.37
CA ARG A 474 -3.80 2.79 13.85
C ARG A 474 -3.86 2.05 12.54
N VAL A 475 -3.13 2.53 11.53
CA VAL A 475 -3.13 1.93 10.19
C VAL A 475 -1.92 1.02 10.06
N LEU A 476 -2.17 -0.26 9.77
CA LEU A 476 -1.13 -1.29 9.66
C LEU A 476 -1.25 -2.04 8.32
N PRO A 477 -0.15 -2.47 7.69
CA PRO A 477 -0.21 -3.16 6.42
C PRO A 477 -0.54 -4.64 6.61
N LEU A 478 -1.43 -5.15 5.77
CA LEU A 478 -1.45 -6.54 5.35
C LEU A 478 -0.37 -6.72 4.27
N PHE A 479 0.48 -7.73 4.39
CA PHE A 479 1.44 -8.08 3.34
C PHE A 479 1.53 -9.60 3.18
N ILE A 480 1.12 -10.10 2.02
CA ILE A 480 1.11 -11.53 1.70
C ILE A 480 1.76 -11.73 0.34
N PRO A 481 2.97 -12.33 0.28
CA PRO A 481 3.53 -12.79 -0.98
C PRO A 481 2.58 -13.77 -1.67
N LEU A 482 2.35 -13.58 -2.96
CA LEU A 482 1.50 -14.43 -3.76
C LEU A 482 2.35 -15.47 -4.49
N SER A 483 1.83 -16.68 -4.56
CA SER A 483 2.35 -17.72 -5.45
C SER A 483 1.26 -18.12 -6.44
N PRO A 484 1.58 -18.26 -7.74
CA PRO A 484 0.62 -18.65 -8.77
C PRO A 484 0.01 -20.04 -8.53
N HIS A 485 0.65 -20.86 -7.69
CA HIS A 485 0.18 -22.18 -7.29
C HIS A 485 -0.74 -22.16 -6.07
N SER A 486 -0.83 -21.04 -5.35
CA SER A 486 -1.70 -20.91 -4.18
C SER A 486 -3.16 -21.02 -4.62
N THR A 487 -3.96 -21.70 -3.80
CA THR A 487 -5.41 -21.73 -3.96
C THR A 487 -6.07 -20.57 -3.22
N ILE A 488 -7.37 -20.35 -3.46
CA ILE A 488 -8.16 -19.37 -2.67
C ILE A 488 -8.10 -19.71 -1.17
N ASP A 489 -8.21 -20.99 -0.80
CA ASP A 489 -8.13 -21.40 0.61
C ASP A 489 -6.74 -21.15 1.23
N ASP A 490 -5.65 -21.39 0.49
CA ASP A 490 -4.29 -21.09 0.97
C ASP A 490 -4.11 -19.60 1.26
N TYR A 491 -4.64 -18.76 0.37
CA TYR A 491 -4.60 -17.32 0.49
C TYR A 491 -5.43 -16.82 1.66
N VAL A 492 -6.68 -17.26 1.77
CA VAL A 492 -7.59 -16.88 2.87
C VAL A 492 -7.03 -17.33 4.23
N ALA A 493 -6.44 -18.53 4.29
CA ALA A 493 -5.76 -19.00 5.50
C ALA A 493 -4.58 -18.10 5.86
N SER A 494 -3.85 -17.58 4.86
CA SER A 494 -2.76 -16.64 5.06
C SER A 494 -3.27 -15.28 5.54
N VAL A 495 -4.37 -14.75 4.97
CA VAL A 495 -5.03 -13.53 5.46
C VAL A 495 -5.46 -13.66 6.92
N ARG A 496 -6.09 -14.77 7.32
CA ARG A 496 -6.47 -14.99 8.72
C ARG A 496 -5.26 -14.92 9.67
N ARG A 497 -4.18 -15.65 9.33
CA ARG A 497 -2.95 -15.65 10.13
C ARG A 497 -2.36 -14.24 10.20
N GLU A 498 -2.31 -13.58 9.06
CA GLU A 498 -1.74 -12.25 8.90
C GLU A 498 -2.50 -11.19 9.70
N VAL A 499 -3.83 -11.14 9.60
CA VAL A 499 -4.67 -10.24 10.42
C VAL A 499 -4.48 -10.50 11.92
N SER A 500 -4.30 -11.76 12.33
CA SER A 500 -3.98 -12.08 13.73
C SER A 500 -2.61 -11.54 14.15
N GLN A 501 -1.60 -11.64 13.29
CA GLN A 501 -0.26 -11.11 13.57
C GLN A 501 -0.26 -9.58 13.62
N ILE A 502 -1.00 -8.91 12.71
CA ILE A 502 -1.19 -7.46 12.71
C ILE A 502 -1.73 -6.97 14.06
N LYS A 503 -2.76 -7.64 14.59
CA LYS A 503 -3.35 -7.29 15.88
C LYS A 503 -2.35 -7.48 17.03
N LYS A 504 -1.59 -8.58 17.02
CA LYS A 504 -0.58 -8.88 18.04
C LYS A 504 0.57 -7.87 18.03
N HIS A 505 1.07 -7.53 16.84
CA HIS A 505 2.24 -6.67 16.64
C HIS A 505 1.84 -5.23 16.25
N SER A 506 0.81 -4.71 16.90
CA SER A 506 0.23 -3.40 16.58
C SER A 506 0.97 -2.22 17.23
N ALA A 507 1.94 -2.47 18.14
CA ALA A 507 2.72 -1.44 18.80
C ALA A 507 3.87 -0.94 17.91
N VAL A 508 3.53 -0.34 16.78
CA VAL A 508 4.47 0.27 15.84
C VAL A 508 3.83 1.51 15.21
N SER A 509 4.63 2.53 14.90
CA SER A 509 4.12 3.73 14.23
C SER A 509 4.02 3.51 12.72
N GLU A 510 3.10 4.22 12.07
CA GLU A 510 2.95 4.15 10.61
C GLU A 510 4.23 4.65 9.89
N GLU A 511 4.91 5.64 10.45
CA GLU A 511 6.17 6.16 9.90
C GLU A 511 7.30 5.13 10.00
N ALA A 512 7.33 4.32 11.07
CA ALA A 512 8.28 3.23 11.19
C ALA A 512 7.99 2.13 10.16
N LEU A 513 6.72 1.80 9.93
CA LEU A 513 6.31 0.85 8.89
C LEU A 513 6.65 1.35 7.49
N ALA A 514 6.38 2.62 7.19
CA ALA A 514 6.72 3.24 5.92
C ALA A 514 8.24 3.20 5.65
N ARG A 515 9.08 3.44 6.68
CA ARG A 515 10.55 3.33 6.59
C ARG A 515 11.04 1.90 6.36
N MET A 516 10.36 0.91 6.93
CA MET A 516 10.67 -0.50 6.73
C MET A 516 10.10 -1.06 5.43
N TRP A 517 9.28 -0.28 4.70
CA TRP A 517 8.62 -0.76 3.50
C TRP A 517 9.63 -0.92 2.35
N PRO A 518 9.68 -2.09 1.70
CA PRO A 518 10.76 -2.44 0.76
C PRO A 518 10.69 -1.68 -0.56
N TYR A 519 9.53 -1.08 -0.86
CA TYR A 519 9.28 -0.26 -2.03
C TYR A 519 9.31 1.26 -1.70
N GLY A 520 9.82 1.63 -0.52
CA GLY A 520 9.95 3.02 -0.09
C GLY A 520 8.70 3.60 0.59
N GLU A 521 8.92 4.66 1.37
CA GLU A 521 7.88 5.30 2.20
C GLU A 521 6.68 5.82 1.39
N ASP A 522 6.92 6.34 0.18
CA ASP A 522 5.87 6.91 -0.64
C ASP A 522 4.96 5.81 -1.19
N HIS A 523 5.55 4.69 -1.63
CA HIS A 523 4.78 3.52 -2.04
C HIS A 523 3.89 3.03 -0.90
N TYR A 524 4.43 2.91 0.33
CA TYR A 524 3.64 2.49 1.49
C TYR A 524 2.38 3.34 1.69
N ARG A 525 2.51 4.67 1.56
CA ARG A 525 1.40 5.62 1.76
C ARG A 525 0.36 5.58 0.64
N THR A 526 0.72 5.05 -0.53
CA THR A 526 -0.19 4.89 -1.67
C THR A 526 -0.81 3.50 -1.76
N LEU A 527 -0.48 2.60 -0.82
CA LEU A 527 -1.14 1.30 -0.71
C LEU A 527 -2.65 1.47 -0.56
N PRO A 528 -3.46 0.67 -1.28
CA PRO A 528 -4.90 0.67 -1.10
C PRO A 528 -5.28 0.37 0.34
N GLN A 529 -6.39 0.95 0.82
CA GLN A 529 -6.86 0.75 2.19
C GLN A 529 -8.17 -0.03 2.22
N ILE A 530 -8.38 -0.84 3.26
CA ILE A 530 -9.71 -1.36 3.61
C ILE A 530 -10.03 -1.04 5.07
N ASN A 531 -11.17 -0.41 5.28
CA ASN A 531 -11.68 -0.03 6.58
C ASN A 531 -13.01 -0.72 6.86
N ILE A 532 -13.06 -1.48 7.95
CA ILE A 532 -14.26 -2.20 8.38
C ILE A 532 -15.00 -1.34 9.41
N LYS A 533 -16.17 -0.87 9.04
CA LYS A 533 -16.99 0.03 9.84
C LYS A 533 -18.07 -0.75 10.58
N PHE A 534 -17.90 -0.86 11.90
CA PHE A 534 -18.89 -1.39 12.84
C PHE A 534 -19.60 -0.17 13.46
N PHE A 535 -20.64 0.36 12.83
CA PHE A 535 -21.39 1.49 13.41
C PHE A 535 -22.74 1.05 13.97
N ASP A 536 -23.16 1.77 15.02
CA ASP A 536 -24.41 1.62 15.74
C ASP A 536 -25.63 2.03 14.89
N GLU A 537 -26.83 1.73 15.40
CA GLU A 537 -28.08 2.32 14.92
C GLU A 537 -27.97 3.86 14.86
N PRO A 538 -28.59 4.51 13.87
CA PRO A 538 -28.59 5.96 13.78
C PRO A 538 -29.17 6.61 15.06
N PRO A 539 -28.61 7.72 15.54
CA PRO A 539 -29.12 8.40 16.73
C PRO A 539 -30.57 8.83 16.52
N ARG A 540 -31.38 8.73 17.57
CA ARG A 540 -32.80 9.06 17.53
C ARG A 540 -33.06 10.40 18.20
N PHE A 541 -33.90 11.22 17.58
CA PHE A 541 -34.39 12.47 18.15
C PHE A 541 -35.90 12.34 18.22
N ASP A 542 -36.42 12.29 19.44
CA ASP A 542 -37.75 11.79 19.75
C ASP A 542 -37.93 10.37 19.17
N ASN A 543 -38.96 10.17 18.35
CA ASN A 543 -39.24 8.88 17.71
C ASN A 543 -38.68 8.75 16.28
N SER A 544 -37.82 9.68 15.85
CA SER A 544 -37.28 9.71 14.48
C SER A 544 -35.79 9.37 14.44
N ASN A 545 -35.40 8.49 13.52
CA ASN A 545 -33.99 8.26 13.22
C ASN A 545 -33.42 9.46 12.47
N ALA A 546 -32.25 9.92 12.87
CA ALA A 546 -31.48 10.85 12.06
C ALA A 546 -30.66 10.11 10.99
N GLU A 547 -30.38 10.78 9.88
CA GLU A 547 -29.52 10.22 8.83
C GLU A 547 -28.15 10.88 8.87
N LEU A 548 -27.09 10.08 8.99
CA LEU A 548 -25.71 10.55 9.00
C LEU A 548 -25.12 10.51 7.59
N GLU A 549 -24.72 11.68 7.09
CA GLU A 549 -23.87 11.83 5.91
C GLU A 549 -22.45 12.18 6.35
N VAL A 550 -21.47 11.41 5.89
CA VAL A 550 -20.05 11.69 6.10
C VAL A 550 -19.56 12.51 4.90
N LEU A 551 -19.12 13.75 5.13
CA LEU A 551 -18.62 14.63 4.07
C LEU A 551 -17.12 14.50 3.85
N ASN A 552 -16.37 14.48 4.95
CA ASN A 552 -14.95 14.19 4.95
C ASN A 552 -14.62 13.27 6.13
N ASN A 553 -14.09 12.09 5.81
CA ASN A 553 -13.72 11.07 6.77
C ASN A 553 -12.20 10.97 6.98
N GLY A 554 -11.44 11.97 6.51
CA GLY A 554 -10.00 12.02 6.62
C GLY A 554 -9.25 11.90 5.30
N PRO A 555 -7.91 11.76 5.37
CA PRO A 555 -7.09 11.49 4.20
C PRO A 555 -7.58 10.27 3.43
N VAL A 556 -7.88 10.47 2.15
CA VAL A 556 -8.16 9.40 1.19
C VAL A 556 -6.88 9.15 0.40
N GLY A 557 -6.44 7.90 0.37
CA GLY A 557 -5.25 7.52 -0.38
C GLY A 557 -5.50 7.37 -1.88
N ARG A 558 -4.67 6.56 -2.52
CA ARG A 558 -4.85 6.14 -3.92
C ARG A 558 -6.19 5.45 -4.14
N LEU A 559 -6.57 4.54 -3.24
CA LEU A 559 -7.78 3.76 -3.39
C LEU A 559 -8.17 3.16 -2.04
N ASP A 560 -9.34 3.55 -1.54
CA ASP A 560 -9.82 3.14 -0.24
C ASP A 560 -11.19 2.45 -0.37
N LEU A 561 -11.39 1.39 0.42
CA LEU A 561 -12.66 0.69 0.56
C LEU A 561 -13.14 0.78 2.00
N ASP A 562 -14.28 1.43 2.20
CA ASP A 562 -15.05 1.39 3.44
C ASP A 562 -16.15 0.31 3.32
N VAL A 563 -16.20 -0.60 4.29
CA VAL A 563 -17.19 -1.69 4.31
C VAL A 563 -18.07 -1.58 5.54
N GLN A 564 -19.38 -1.52 5.32
CA GLN A 564 -20.40 -1.59 6.36
C GLN A 564 -21.29 -2.82 6.14
N SER A 565 -21.80 -3.40 7.23
CA SER A 565 -22.86 -4.41 7.20
C SER A 565 -24.07 -3.83 7.92
N ASP A 566 -25.25 -3.90 7.30
CA ASP A 566 -26.51 -3.56 7.97
C ASP A 566 -27.04 -4.73 8.83
N ASP A 567 -28.14 -4.48 9.53
CA ASP A 567 -28.84 -5.45 10.39
C ASP A 567 -29.39 -6.65 9.61
N ASP A 568 -29.77 -6.43 8.35
CA ASP A 568 -30.20 -7.45 7.39
C ASP A 568 -29.03 -8.23 6.78
N ASN A 569 -27.82 -8.04 7.32
CA ASN A 569 -26.60 -8.69 6.88
C ASN A 569 -26.21 -8.37 5.43
N ARG A 570 -26.67 -7.26 4.87
CA ARG A 570 -26.27 -6.75 3.56
C ARG A 570 -25.07 -5.82 3.70
N PHE A 571 -24.20 -5.85 2.70
CA PHE A 571 -23.04 -4.98 2.68
C PHE A 571 -23.33 -3.65 1.99
N VAL A 572 -22.65 -2.62 2.43
CA VAL A 572 -22.51 -1.36 1.71
C VAL A 572 -21.01 -1.14 1.52
N PHE A 573 -20.60 -0.99 0.26
CA PHE A 573 -19.23 -0.67 -0.11
C PHE A 573 -19.16 0.80 -0.51
N THR A 574 -18.28 1.55 0.13
CA THR A 574 -17.92 2.90 -0.30
C THR A 574 -16.50 2.87 -0.82
N VAL A 575 -16.33 3.12 -2.11
CA VAL A 575 -15.02 3.17 -2.77
C VAL A 575 -14.66 4.62 -3.00
N SER A 576 -13.47 5.03 -2.59
CA SER A 576 -12.98 6.39 -2.76
C SER A 576 -11.54 6.44 -3.26
N SER A 577 -11.21 7.51 -3.97
CA SER A 577 -9.87 7.76 -4.49
C SER A 577 -9.63 9.27 -4.50
N HIS A 578 -8.44 9.69 -4.08
CA HIS A 578 -8.04 11.09 -4.20
C HIS A 578 -8.01 11.53 -5.68
N ASN A 579 -8.44 12.75 -5.99
CA ASN A 579 -8.58 13.21 -7.39
C ASN A 579 -7.24 13.39 -8.12
N GLY A 580 -6.13 13.37 -7.39
CA GLY A 580 -4.79 13.28 -7.97
C GLY A 580 -4.49 11.95 -8.67
N TYR A 581 -5.35 10.94 -8.52
CA TYR A 581 -5.24 9.66 -9.21
C TYR A 581 -6.26 9.57 -10.35
N SER A 582 -5.81 9.15 -11.53
CA SER A 582 -6.65 8.93 -12.70
C SER A 582 -7.44 7.62 -12.60
N LEU A 583 -8.32 7.49 -11.61
CA LEU A 583 -9.16 6.31 -11.39
C LEU A 583 -10.64 6.69 -11.43
N ASP A 584 -11.43 5.95 -12.23
CA ASP A 584 -12.89 6.00 -12.12
C ASP A 584 -13.35 5.10 -10.97
N VAL A 585 -13.69 5.73 -9.83
CA VAL A 585 -14.13 4.99 -8.63
C VAL A 585 -15.39 4.17 -8.85
N ASN A 586 -16.28 4.55 -9.79
CA ASN A 586 -17.46 3.75 -10.11
C ASN A 586 -17.08 2.49 -10.88
N ASP A 587 -16.22 2.60 -11.90
CA ASP A 587 -15.68 1.43 -12.61
C ASP A 587 -14.96 0.47 -11.66
N VAL A 588 -14.08 1.00 -10.79
CA VAL A 588 -13.37 0.19 -9.79
C VAL A 588 -14.35 -0.54 -8.88
N ALA A 589 -15.39 0.14 -8.41
CA ALA A 589 -16.41 -0.47 -7.56
C ALA A 589 -17.22 -1.55 -8.31
N ASP A 590 -17.61 -1.32 -9.57
CA ASP A 590 -18.33 -2.30 -10.39
C ASP A 590 -17.47 -3.54 -10.67
N ARG A 591 -16.18 -3.35 -10.96
CA ARG A 591 -15.23 -4.44 -11.14
C ARG A 591 -15.01 -5.21 -9.84
N PHE A 592 -14.91 -4.53 -8.70
CA PHE A 592 -14.76 -5.19 -7.41
C PHE A 592 -16.01 -6.02 -7.06
N VAL A 593 -17.22 -5.53 -7.33
CA VAL A 593 -18.46 -6.28 -7.13
C VAL A 593 -18.49 -7.55 -8.00
N LYS A 594 -18.11 -7.43 -9.28
CA LYS A 594 -17.99 -8.60 -10.19
C LYS A 594 -16.94 -9.59 -9.68
N PHE A 595 -15.78 -9.10 -9.25
CA PHE A 595 -14.71 -9.91 -8.68
C PHE A 595 -15.15 -10.66 -7.42
N CYS A 596 -15.91 -10.00 -6.53
CA CYS A 596 -16.50 -10.64 -5.36
C CYS A 596 -17.43 -11.78 -5.76
N ALA A 597 -18.33 -11.56 -6.72
CA ALA A 597 -19.27 -12.58 -7.18
C ALA A 597 -18.52 -13.80 -7.76
N GLN A 598 -17.59 -13.58 -8.68
CA GLN A 598 -16.80 -14.64 -9.32
C GLN A 598 -15.98 -15.44 -8.30
N THR A 599 -15.26 -14.75 -7.41
CA THR A 599 -14.37 -15.40 -6.43
C THR A 599 -15.17 -16.15 -5.36
N CYS A 600 -16.33 -15.62 -4.94
CA CYS A 600 -17.17 -16.29 -3.95
C CYS A 600 -17.91 -17.51 -4.51
N GLU A 601 -18.09 -17.61 -5.83
CA GLU A 601 -18.70 -18.78 -6.49
C GLU A 601 -17.68 -19.86 -6.87
N ALA A 602 -16.41 -19.48 -7.05
CA ALA A 602 -15.34 -20.41 -7.37
C ALA A 602 -15.14 -21.48 -6.28
N PRO A 603 -14.81 -22.74 -6.65
CA PRO A 603 -14.31 -23.72 -5.70
C PRO A 603 -13.09 -23.17 -4.94
N THR A 604 -13.00 -23.39 -3.64
CA THR A 604 -11.90 -22.81 -2.85
C THR A 604 -10.52 -23.40 -3.17
N ALA A 605 -10.50 -24.55 -3.84
CA ALA A 605 -9.30 -25.17 -4.41
C ALA A 605 -8.84 -24.54 -5.74
N THR A 606 -9.60 -23.60 -6.31
CA THR A 606 -9.20 -22.86 -7.51
C THR A 606 -7.92 -22.09 -7.25
N ARG A 607 -6.98 -22.14 -8.21
CA ARG A 607 -5.71 -21.41 -8.12
C ARG A 607 -5.91 -19.92 -8.31
N LEU A 608 -5.14 -19.10 -7.59
CA LEU A 608 -5.19 -17.64 -7.74
C LEU A 608 -4.92 -17.20 -9.18
N ALA A 609 -4.01 -17.87 -9.89
CA ALA A 609 -3.72 -17.60 -11.30
C ALA A 609 -4.95 -17.75 -12.21
N GLU A 610 -5.88 -18.67 -11.89
CA GLU A 610 -7.12 -18.86 -12.65
C GLU A 610 -8.13 -17.74 -12.38
N ILE A 611 -8.14 -17.19 -11.15
CA ILE A 611 -8.93 -16.02 -10.80
C ILE A 611 -8.40 -14.76 -11.50
N PHE A 612 -7.08 -14.60 -11.58
CA PHE A 612 -6.44 -13.47 -12.28
C PHE A 612 -6.55 -13.57 -13.80
N ALA A 613 -6.52 -14.79 -14.35
CA ALA A 613 -6.67 -15.04 -15.78
C ALA A 613 -8.13 -14.99 -16.24
N ALA A 614 -9.11 -14.93 -15.32
CA ALA A 614 -10.50 -14.72 -15.68
C ALA A 614 -10.57 -13.43 -16.51
N PRO A 615 -10.96 -13.52 -17.80
CA PRO A 615 -10.92 -12.37 -18.67
C PRO A 615 -11.82 -11.30 -18.06
N THR A 616 -11.22 -10.19 -17.63
CA THR A 616 -11.97 -8.93 -17.68
C THR A 616 -12.30 -8.82 -19.15
N PRO A 617 -13.58 -8.86 -19.56
CA PRO A 617 -13.87 -8.81 -20.97
C PRO A 617 -13.32 -7.47 -21.45
N ILE A 618 -12.25 -7.51 -22.24
CA ILE A 618 -11.87 -6.41 -23.10
C ILE A 618 -12.92 -6.41 -24.22
N HIS A 619 -14.17 -6.19 -23.85
CA HIS A 619 -15.17 -5.74 -24.78
C HIS A 619 -14.89 -4.25 -24.89
N ASP A 620 -14.48 -3.82 -26.09
CA ASP A 620 -14.46 -2.42 -26.54
C ASP A 620 -13.13 -1.65 -26.54
N LEU A 621 -11.98 -2.30 -26.33
CA LEU A 621 -10.76 -1.79 -26.96
C LEU A 621 -10.63 -2.45 -28.33
N PRO A 622 -11.07 -1.82 -29.43
CA PRO A 622 -10.70 -2.32 -30.74
C PRO A 622 -9.18 -2.43 -30.75
N ALA A 623 -8.67 -3.64 -31.00
CA ALA A 623 -7.26 -3.79 -31.29
C ALA A 623 -6.96 -2.78 -32.41
N PRO A 624 -6.02 -1.83 -32.21
CA PRO A 624 -5.71 -0.90 -33.28
C PRO A 624 -5.37 -1.73 -34.50
N GLU A 625 -6.07 -1.50 -35.61
CA GLU A 625 -5.74 -2.11 -36.91
C GLU A 625 -4.33 -1.62 -37.27
N ARG A 626 -3.34 -2.33 -36.77
CA ARG A 626 -1.96 -2.14 -37.16
C ARG A 626 -1.75 -3.03 -38.37
N PRO A 627 -1.30 -2.47 -39.51
CA PRO A 627 -0.89 -3.31 -40.62
C PRO A 627 0.15 -4.29 -40.09
N ILE A 628 -0.11 -5.59 -40.28
CA ILE A 628 0.90 -6.61 -40.01
C ILE A 628 2.02 -6.33 -40.99
N ILE A 629 3.17 -5.90 -40.48
CA ILE A 629 4.37 -5.77 -41.28
C ILE A 629 4.83 -7.20 -41.56
N ASP A 630 4.50 -7.72 -42.74
CA ASP A 630 4.92 -9.05 -43.21
C ASP A 630 6.39 -9.02 -43.68
N ASN A 631 7.27 -8.48 -42.84
CA ASN A 631 8.70 -8.43 -43.10
C ASN A 631 9.45 -8.86 -41.83
N SER A 632 10.47 -9.70 -41.98
CA SER A 632 11.28 -10.12 -40.84
C SER A 632 12.17 -8.97 -40.37
N ILE A 633 12.47 -8.93 -39.06
CA ILE A 633 13.42 -7.94 -38.48
C ILE A 633 14.75 -7.93 -39.24
N ILE A 634 15.22 -9.09 -39.68
CA ILE A 634 16.46 -9.23 -40.46
C ILE A 634 16.33 -8.65 -41.88
N ALA A 635 15.19 -8.82 -42.53
CA ALA A 635 14.95 -8.24 -43.85
C ALA A 635 14.86 -6.71 -43.77
N SER A 636 14.14 -6.17 -42.77
CA SER A 636 14.11 -4.73 -42.50
C SER A 636 15.49 -4.17 -42.15
N PHE A 637 16.30 -4.92 -41.41
CA PHE A 637 17.68 -4.55 -41.12
C PHE A 637 18.54 -4.51 -42.38
N ARG A 638 18.39 -5.49 -43.30
CA ARG A 638 19.12 -5.53 -44.56
C ARG A 638 18.77 -4.38 -45.50
N GLU A 639 17.50 -3.96 -45.53
CA GLU A 639 17.08 -2.77 -46.27
C GLU A 639 17.83 -1.53 -45.78
N VAL A 640 17.80 -1.26 -44.47
CA VAL A 640 18.52 -0.12 -43.87
C VAL A 640 20.04 -0.23 -44.07
N LEU A 641 20.62 -1.42 -43.91
CA LEU A 641 22.03 -1.68 -44.13
C LEU A 641 22.45 -1.36 -45.58
N SER A 642 21.61 -1.69 -46.56
CA SER A 642 21.88 -1.42 -47.97
C SER A 642 21.83 0.07 -48.32
N GLU A 643 20.97 0.83 -47.65
CA GLU A 643 20.81 2.26 -47.88
C GLU A 643 21.82 3.10 -47.10
N ARG A 644 22.16 2.69 -45.86
CA ARG A 644 22.92 3.49 -44.89
C ARG A 644 23.92 2.65 -44.09
N PRO A 645 24.92 2.03 -44.73
CA PRO A 645 25.85 1.13 -44.06
C PRO A 645 26.67 1.81 -42.96
N ASP A 646 27.09 3.06 -43.18
CA ASP A 646 27.97 3.81 -42.28
C ASP A 646 27.20 4.61 -41.20
N ALA A 647 25.86 4.52 -41.17
CA ALA A 647 25.08 5.18 -40.13
C ALA A 647 25.22 4.42 -38.80
N ILE A 648 25.20 5.17 -37.68
CA ILE A 648 25.24 4.57 -36.34
C ILE A 648 23.95 3.79 -36.07
N ALA A 649 24.09 2.50 -35.77
CA ALA A 649 23.01 1.57 -35.42
C ALA A 649 22.83 1.43 -33.91
N ILE A 650 23.93 1.43 -33.14
CA ILE A 650 23.91 1.27 -31.69
C ILE A 650 24.83 2.31 -31.08
N VAL A 651 24.34 2.98 -30.03
CA VAL A 651 25.13 3.90 -29.22
C VAL A 651 25.37 3.27 -27.86
N ASP A 652 26.62 3.27 -27.41
CA ASP A 652 27.02 2.85 -26.07
C ASP A 652 27.48 4.06 -25.25
N HIS A 653 27.03 4.14 -24.00
CA HIS A 653 27.43 5.19 -23.06
C HIS A 653 28.95 5.24 -22.77
N LEU A 654 29.69 4.15 -23.07
CA LEU A 654 31.14 4.10 -22.97
C LEU A 654 31.86 4.48 -24.28
N GLY A 655 31.12 4.89 -25.33
CA GLY A 655 31.66 5.33 -26.61
C GLY A 655 32.00 4.22 -27.61
N HIS A 656 31.52 2.98 -27.38
CA HIS A 656 31.70 1.85 -28.30
C HIS A 656 30.55 1.73 -29.31
N ASP A 657 30.24 2.82 -30.00
CA ASP A 657 29.15 2.86 -30.96
C ASP A 657 29.43 1.93 -32.14
N LEU A 658 28.36 1.34 -32.71
CA LEU A 658 28.46 0.50 -33.90
C LEU A 658 27.63 1.09 -35.04
N THR A 659 28.23 1.15 -36.22
CA THR A 659 27.50 1.37 -37.48
C THR A 659 26.67 0.14 -37.87
N TYR A 660 25.72 0.32 -38.80
CA TYR A 660 24.95 -0.79 -39.37
C TYR A 660 25.86 -1.85 -40.00
N SER A 661 26.90 -1.41 -40.72
CA SER A 661 27.90 -2.30 -41.32
C SER A 661 28.68 -3.10 -40.27
N GLU A 662 29.18 -2.46 -39.23
CA GLU A 662 29.94 -3.12 -38.16
C GLU A 662 29.07 -4.11 -37.36
N LEU A 663 27.83 -3.72 -37.04
CA LEU A 663 26.86 -4.61 -36.40
C LEU A 663 26.61 -5.84 -37.27
N ASN A 664 26.41 -5.65 -38.58
CA ASN A 664 26.20 -6.74 -39.52
C ASN A 664 27.39 -7.69 -39.59
N HIS A 665 28.61 -7.16 -39.68
CA HIS A 665 29.83 -7.97 -39.70
C HIS A 665 29.97 -8.82 -38.43
N ARG A 666 29.70 -8.25 -37.25
CA ARG A 666 29.73 -8.99 -35.98
C ARG A 666 28.62 -10.04 -35.92
N ALA A 667 27.41 -9.70 -36.34
CA ALA A 667 26.27 -10.61 -36.36
C ALA A 667 26.49 -11.80 -37.30
N ILE A 668 27.01 -11.58 -38.51
CA ILE A 668 27.35 -12.66 -39.44
C ILE A 668 28.38 -13.60 -38.81
N ARG A 669 29.43 -13.06 -38.19
CA ARG A 669 30.44 -13.88 -37.50
C ARG A 669 29.83 -14.74 -36.40
N VAL A 670 28.94 -14.20 -35.57
CA VAL A 670 28.22 -14.98 -34.56
C VAL A 670 27.39 -16.08 -35.22
N SER A 671 26.69 -15.76 -36.31
CA SER A 671 25.85 -16.73 -37.04
C SER A 671 26.66 -17.90 -37.61
N GLU A 672 27.89 -17.62 -38.08
CA GLU A 672 28.81 -18.62 -38.61
C GLU A 672 29.40 -19.48 -37.49
N ILE A 673 29.76 -18.88 -36.35
CA ILE A 673 30.23 -19.60 -35.17
C ILE A 673 29.15 -20.56 -34.67
N LEU A 674 27.90 -20.11 -34.54
CA LEU A 674 26.80 -20.96 -34.09
C LEU A 674 26.56 -22.14 -35.05
N ALA A 675 26.59 -21.88 -36.36
CA ALA A 675 26.45 -22.92 -37.37
C ALA A 675 27.61 -23.93 -37.34
N ALA A 676 28.85 -23.46 -37.14
CA ALA A 676 30.04 -24.32 -37.04
C ALA A 676 30.02 -25.23 -35.80
N HIS A 677 29.30 -24.84 -34.73
CA HIS A 677 29.09 -25.66 -33.54
C HIS A 677 27.85 -26.56 -33.64
N GLY A 678 27.29 -26.72 -34.84
CA GLY A 678 26.23 -27.69 -35.11
C GLY A 678 24.83 -27.27 -34.67
N ILE A 679 24.61 -26.00 -34.30
CA ILE A 679 23.27 -25.50 -33.96
C ILE A 679 22.37 -25.54 -35.20
N GLN A 680 21.23 -26.20 -35.09
CA GLN A 680 20.24 -26.37 -36.14
C GLN A 680 18.98 -25.55 -35.89
N ARG A 681 18.16 -25.42 -36.94
CA ARG A 681 16.89 -24.70 -36.84
C ARG A 681 15.95 -25.43 -35.87
N GLY A 682 15.49 -24.72 -34.84
CA GLY A 682 14.67 -25.27 -33.76
C GLY A 682 15.44 -25.43 -32.44
N ASP A 683 16.77 -25.47 -32.49
CA ASP A 683 17.61 -25.46 -31.30
C ASP A 683 17.55 -24.11 -30.60
N HIS A 684 17.55 -24.14 -29.27
CA HIS A 684 17.44 -22.93 -28.46
C HIS A 684 18.82 -22.43 -28.02
N VAL A 685 19.13 -21.18 -28.35
CA VAL A 685 20.39 -20.54 -27.93
C VAL A 685 20.17 -19.79 -26.61
N GLY A 686 20.93 -20.16 -25.58
CA GLY A 686 20.98 -19.42 -24.32
C GLY A 686 21.96 -18.25 -24.41
N VAL A 687 21.52 -17.03 -24.06
CA VAL A 687 22.38 -15.83 -24.06
C VAL A 687 22.52 -15.29 -22.64
N LEU A 688 23.72 -15.41 -22.07
CA LEU A 688 24.07 -14.88 -20.75
C LEU A 688 25.18 -13.83 -20.91
N MET A 689 24.80 -12.58 -21.09
CA MET A 689 25.72 -11.46 -21.31
C MET A 689 25.20 -10.20 -20.60
N TYR A 690 26.11 -9.37 -20.09
CA TYR A 690 25.76 -8.01 -19.69
C TYR A 690 25.32 -7.20 -20.90
N ARG A 691 24.61 -6.09 -20.66
CA ARG A 691 24.19 -5.16 -21.73
C ARG A 691 25.43 -4.54 -22.37
N SER A 692 25.60 -4.77 -23.66
CA SER A 692 26.69 -4.23 -24.49
C SER A 692 26.28 -4.23 -25.96
N THR A 693 27.06 -3.54 -26.80
CA THR A 693 26.86 -3.59 -28.26
C THR A 693 27.04 -5.00 -28.83
N ASP A 694 27.92 -5.81 -28.24
CA ASP A 694 28.12 -7.21 -28.63
C ASP A 694 26.90 -8.09 -28.32
N GLN A 695 26.18 -7.83 -27.24
CA GLN A 695 24.94 -8.56 -26.95
C GLN A 695 23.91 -8.39 -28.08
N VAL A 696 23.80 -7.17 -28.65
CA VAL A 696 22.91 -6.91 -29.78
C VAL A 696 23.39 -7.66 -31.02
N ALA A 697 24.69 -7.65 -31.31
CA ALA A 697 25.26 -8.41 -32.42
C ALA A 697 24.99 -9.92 -32.29
N VAL A 698 25.04 -10.46 -31.06
CA VAL A 698 24.70 -11.86 -30.78
C VAL A 698 23.23 -12.15 -31.09
N PHE A 699 22.30 -11.28 -30.69
CA PHE A 699 20.88 -11.46 -31.04
C PHE A 699 20.65 -11.46 -32.55
N PHE A 700 21.27 -10.53 -33.28
CA PHE A 700 21.17 -10.50 -34.74
C PHE A 700 21.80 -11.75 -35.39
N GLY A 701 22.93 -12.23 -34.89
CA GLY A 701 23.57 -13.45 -35.41
C GLY A 701 22.71 -14.70 -35.24
N ILE A 702 22.01 -14.82 -34.11
CA ILE A 702 21.03 -15.88 -33.85
C ILE A 702 19.83 -15.73 -34.79
N MET A 703 19.27 -14.53 -34.90
CA MET A 703 18.12 -14.23 -35.75
C MET A 703 18.41 -14.45 -37.24
N TYR A 704 19.64 -14.20 -37.69
CA TYR A 704 20.08 -14.45 -39.07
C TYR A 704 19.92 -15.91 -39.52
N LYS A 705 20.01 -16.85 -38.58
CA LYS A 705 19.79 -18.29 -38.84
C LYS A 705 18.39 -18.77 -38.43
N GLY A 706 17.56 -17.87 -37.90
CA GLY A 706 16.20 -18.19 -37.45
C GLY A 706 16.16 -19.09 -36.21
N TYR A 707 17.18 -19.01 -35.35
CA TYR A 707 17.24 -19.81 -34.13
C TYR A 707 16.41 -19.17 -33.00
N PRO A 708 15.57 -19.94 -32.28
CA PRO A 708 14.99 -19.51 -31.02
C PRO A 708 16.09 -19.17 -30.00
N PHE A 709 15.88 -18.14 -29.18
CA PHE A 709 16.80 -17.83 -28.09
C PHE A 709 16.11 -17.41 -26.80
N LYS A 710 16.82 -17.61 -25.69
CA LYS A 710 16.45 -17.14 -24.36
C LYS A 710 17.60 -16.32 -23.80
N SER A 711 17.33 -15.06 -23.45
CA SER A 711 18.33 -14.19 -22.85
C SER A 711 18.09 -14.05 -21.34
N ARG A 712 19.17 -14.01 -20.57
CA ARG A 712 19.17 -13.67 -19.15
C ARG A 712 20.32 -12.71 -18.86
N SER A 713 20.07 -11.69 -18.06
CA SER A 713 21.13 -10.80 -17.58
C SER A 713 21.92 -11.51 -16.46
N PRO A 714 23.26 -11.47 -16.45
CA PRO A 714 24.03 -11.89 -15.30
C PRO A 714 23.64 -11.01 -14.12
N GLY A 715 23.20 -11.63 -13.01
CA GLY A 715 22.99 -10.92 -11.75
C GLY A 715 24.33 -10.50 -11.13
N PRO A 716 24.32 -9.71 -10.03
CA PRO A 716 25.53 -9.45 -9.27
C PRO A 716 26.23 -10.77 -8.89
N PRO A 717 27.57 -10.79 -8.77
CA PRO A 717 28.33 -12.02 -8.57
C PRO A 717 28.12 -12.54 -7.14
N ARG A 718 27.00 -13.25 -6.93
CA ARG A 718 26.70 -14.25 -5.89
C ARG A 718 25.19 -14.52 -5.93
N LEU A 719 24.77 -15.48 -6.75
CA LEU A 719 23.54 -16.30 -6.68
C LEU A 719 23.13 -16.75 -8.10
N ALA A 720 23.94 -17.62 -8.69
CA ALA A 720 23.54 -18.41 -9.86
C ALA A 720 24.16 -19.82 -9.79
N MET A 721 24.03 -20.48 -8.65
CA MET A 721 24.19 -21.93 -8.54
C MET A 721 23.21 -22.46 -7.49
N ALA A 722 21.91 -22.39 -7.80
CA ALA A 722 20.87 -23.25 -7.24
C ALA A 722 19.49 -22.83 -7.80
N ALA A 723 19.19 -23.19 -9.05
CA ALA A 723 17.81 -23.28 -9.54
C ALA A 723 17.74 -24.23 -10.75
N SER A 724 17.37 -25.49 -10.45
CA SER A 724 16.81 -26.55 -11.31
C SER A 724 17.41 -26.83 -12.70
N PRO A 725 18.06 -27.99 -12.91
CA PRO A 725 18.31 -28.53 -14.25
C PRO A 725 17.02 -29.15 -14.78
N ALA A 726 16.18 -28.33 -15.42
CA ALA A 726 15.10 -28.85 -16.25
C ALA A 726 15.72 -29.38 -17.56
N ARG A 727 15.88 -30.71 -17.61
CA ARG A 727 16.18 -31.59 -18.76
C ARG A 727 16.45 -30.87 -20.09
N LEU A 728 17.73 -30.74 -20.43
CA LEU A 728 18.19 -30.66 -21.81
C LEU A 728 18.63 -32.09 -22.21
N PRO A 729 18.13 -32.68 -23.30
CA PRO A 729 18.63 -33.95 -23.80
C PRO A 729 20.06 -33.80 -24.33
N ASP A 730 20.86 -34.84 -24.13
CA ASP A 730 22.28 -34.94 -24.44
C ASP A 730 22.64 -34.48 -25.86
N SER A 731 23.58 -33.54 -25.97
CA SER A 731 24.35 -33.32 -27.20
C SER A 731 25.72 -32.71 -26.92
N PRO A 732 26.73 -33.05 -27.74
CA PRO A 732 28.16 -32.89 -27.42
C PRO A 732 28.61 -31.44 -27.55
N ALA A 733 29.33 -30.94 -26.54
CA ALA A 733 29.99 -29.63 -26.59
C ALA A 733 31.43 -29.77 -27.12
N VAL A 734 31.70 -29.16 -28.28
CA VAL A 734 33.04 -29.03 -28.88
C VAL A 734 33.68 -27.75 -28.33
N GLY A 735 34.90 -27.86 -27.79
CA GLY A 735 35.67 -26.73 -27.26
C GLY A 735 36.54 -26.04 -28.32
N ALA A 736 36.62 -24.71 -28.27
CA ALA A 736 37.55 -23.90 -29.04
C ALA A 736 38.59 -23.24 -28.12
N GLY A 737 39.87 -23.39 -28.47
CA GLY A 737 41.01 -22.71 -27.85
C GLY A 737 41.18 -21.25 -28.31
N PRO A 738 42.25 -20.57 -27.85
CA PRO A 738 42.36 -19.11 -27.85
C PRO A 738 42.58 -18.53 -29.25
N LEU A 739 41.74 -17.59 -29.66
CA LEU A 739 41.95 -16.77 -30.85
C LEU A 739 42.69 -15.48 -30.46
N LEU A 740 43.98 -15.40 -30.84
CA LEU A 740 44.72 -14.24 -31.37
C LEU A 740 46.23 -14.34 -31.05
N PRO A 741 47.12 -14.41 -32.04
CA PRO A 741 48.45 -13.81 -31.97
C PRO A 741 48.41 -12.40 -32.60
N ALA A 742 49.08 -11.45 -31.95
CA ALA A 742 49.37 -10.13 -32.51
C ALA A 742 50.32 -10.28 -33.72
N ALA A 743 49.99 -9.66 -34.84
CA ALA A 743 50.90 -9.53 -35.99
C ALA A 743 51.39 -8.08 -36.09
N ALA A 744 52.70 -7.96 -36.28
CA ALA A 744 53.48 -6.72 -36.31
C ALA A 744 53.38 -5.93 -37.63
N SER A 745 53.86 -4.68 -37.54
CA SER A 745 54.02 -3.56 -38.49
C SER A 745 54.57 -3.89 -39.90
N PRO A 746 54.53 -2.95 -40.89
CA PRO A 746 55.19 -1.63 -40.83
C PRO A 746 54.30 -0.44 -40.49
#